data_AF-A0A8S2WGB2-F1
#
_entry.id   AF-A0A8S2WGB2-F1
#
_cell.length_a   1.000
_cell.length_b   1.000
_cell.length_c   1.000
_cell.angle_alpha   90.00
_cell.angle_beta   90.00
_cell.angle_gamma   90.00
#
_symmetry.space_group_name_H-M   'P 1'
#
loop_
_entity.id
_entity.type
_entity.pdbx_description
1 polymer ?
#
loop_
_entity_poly.entity_id
_entity_poly.type
_entity_poly.pdbx_seq_one_letter_code
_entity_poly.pdbx_strand_id
1 'polypeptide(L)'
;MQLMLRANEQGTPEKILTDNYIQFEENVRQLQDEQSNHNSISIMFGGDYGSIDQFLTRDELHLSLTLKLFVIKQICELSSVKFDTFCEIFSNRNIVWPRTILEKPQDQHNLILPTPLFVCEDEFKRISDILSYSNDIEHLRQLITNCTTNQTSSYCFLVWFIHYYSRFYTTNNTSIDEKWIRLFTHELNQHICKCFDVIGSKLLISLCQNFSHTSYFRLQPNMDIKEVHQRLVVLNVAVYILSCKSLNYITYVGSLLFDDNRQMPNNYTERLQSSICLPGLLSSDIAITKMLYVRNQVKERLDRNEIYPDAKFVYKCSDACPYMFHFEGCGRPYELNKCPMCKTDIGATEYNKPIIRIPPQLQMPIEVGFQFIADYVKKYDEKDRLGYHNITDAEESNVGEKSEHLNRSISFRFMHMLTHATLLILHELELLTNSTLPSRDYFRNHFEKDYVLIGQQCGDIENCHVWLFRLINHMLDETFLLKGILNKNQKVIELEKLIEERLIFAHINSVPTEINEYKRSFAEYTQKQSESSRLEYFVDELFENEPKYPLLKFFNLTNIYATNPIEKFRTKLQAIPYSEKLYPITTFLMNRLETYENIQYLYPIVTFTNYLIHKFNHRLKRNDAAVQTIEYYLTNGPDCETTSKLYKSFLDAWYELNLKEVRYDCQTAKLEHVQEKENFAKNTMIAVVLLNASKDATSILLAACLITIGKLQNEVVNYFHNTLSTDLSGRRRQEHIVPVQSIRREHLFEINADEISQQLVTDSFMINYEYGKSRDIIYDYDEIELVLRNKISNLPMIDTEKLQYLNYQFELYGENSSLITDVRTRLKQEPLEPTERKKLIGLIQGMDNDDIVNFLGSLDYVFTYLRDIDMDLNIEMPTIQTFVEKNIRWQSCLSDYVRRKTPFSTIYLKSIIDLYELLEEYVFDQVLRNFVKKAWCEESFPVVERTQIVERFISMTFGKQEIAASLRNIDSWIGILKRVMIRVLSNVNVDTKVPLQYYLERKDL
;
A
#
# COMPACT_ATOMS: atom_id res chain seq x y z
N MET A 1 5.42 -26.02 -2.41
CA MET A 1 4.08 -25.50 -2.81
C MET A 1 3.49 -26.19 -4.05
N GLN A 2 4.12 -26.19 -5.24
CA GLN A 2 3.60 -26.91 -6.43
C GLN A 2 3.48 -28.45 -6.25
N LEU A 3 4.32 -29.06 -5.40
CA LEU A 3 4.22 -30.48 -5.01
C LEU A 3 3.04 -30.78 -4.05
N MET A 4 2.60 -29.78 -3.26
CA MET A 4 1.49 -29.86 -2.30
C MET A 4 0.15 -29.51 -2.95
N LEU A 5 0.11 -28.58 -3.90
CA LEU A 5 -1.10 -28.30 -4.70
C LEU A 5 -1.53 -29.52 -5.54
N ARG A 6 -0.57 -30.33 -6.04
CA ARG A 6 -0.87 -31.64 -6.66
C ARG A 6 -1.30 -32.71 -5.66
N ALA A 7 -0.95 -32.59 -4.37
CA ALA A 7 -1.33 -33.57 -3.35
C ALA A 7 -2.76 -33.35 -2.83
N ASN A 8 -3.24 -32.10 -2.81
CA ASN A 8 -4.63 -31.77 -2.47
C ASN A 8 -5.64 -32.28 -3.53
N GLU A 9 -5.22 -32.45 -4.79
CA GLU A 9 -6.05 -33.06 -5.84
C GLU A 9 -6.02 -34.61 -5.82
N GLN A 10 -5.08 -35.24 -5.09
CA GLN A 10 -4.83 -36.69 -5.16
C GLN A 10 -4.85 -37.46 -3.84
N GLY A 11 -5.27 -36.85 -2.73
CA GLY A 11 -5.80 -37.58 -1.56
C GLY A 11 -4.91 -38.68 -0.97
N THR A 12 -3.59 -38.50 -0.90
CA THR A 12 -2.68 -39.52 -0.34
C THR A 12 -1.86 -38.98 0.84
N PRO A 13 -2.25 -39.28 2.10
CA PRO A 13 -1.50 -38.98 3.32
C PRO A 13 -0.03 -39.44 3.30
N GLU A 14 0.27 -40.48 2.53
CA GLU A 14 1.60 -41.08 2.38
C GLU A 14 2.64 -40.10 1.81
N LYS A 15 2.24 -39.19 0.91
CA LYS A 15 3.16 -38.20 0.33
C LYS A 15 3.53 -37.10 1.32
N ILE A 16 2.55 -36.62 2.10
CA ILE A 16 2.75 -35.65 3.19
C ILE A 16 3.64 -36.26 4.29
N LEU A 17 3.46 -37.55 4.61
CA LEU A 17 4.30 -38.28 5.56
C LEU A 17 5.75 -38.43 5.04
N THR A 18 5.94 -38.63 3.73
CA THR A 18 7.26 -38.78 3.11
C THR A 18 8.01 -37.44 3.06
N ASP A 19 7.34 -36.35 2.66
CA ASP A 19 7.98 -35.02 2.55
C ASP A 19 8.36 -34.47 3.95
N ASN A 20 7.52 -34.71 4.98
CA ASN A 20 7.85 -34.34 6.36
C ASN A 20 8.93 -35.24 6.99
N TYR A 21 9.04 -36.51 6.55
CA TYR A 21 10.12 -37.40 6.95
C TYR A 21 11.48 -36.94 6.39
N ILE A 22 11.51 -36.37 5.18
CA ILE A 22 12.73 -35.78 4.60
C ILE A 22 13.16 -34.54 5.40
N GLN A 23 12.24 -33.64 5.72
CA GLN A 23 12.52 -32.49 6.60
C GLN A 23 13.02 -32.94 7.98
N PHE A 24 12.45 -34.02 8.51
CA PHE A 24 12.92 -34.64 9.74
C PHE A 24 14.35 -35.18 9.62
N GLU A 25 14.69 -35.92 8.56
CA GLU A 25 16.07 -36.38 8.33
C GLU A 25 17.07 -35.23 8.20
N GLU A 26 16.69 -34.11 7.56
CA GLU A 26 17.54 -32.92 7.45
C GLU A 26 17.77 -32.23 8.80
N ASN A 27 16.71 -32.09 9.61
CA ASN A 27 16.82 -31.52 10.95
C ASN A 27 17.65 -32.42 11.89
N VAL A 28 17.53 -33.75 11.77
CA VAL A 28 18.35 -34.72 12.53
C VAL A 28 19.81 -34.70 12.07
N ARG A 29 20.10 -34.50 10.77
CA ARG A 29 21.47 -34.35 10.27
C ARG A 29 22.13 -33.07 10.76
N GLN A 30 21.41 -31.94 10.78
CA GLN A 30 21.92 -30.70 11.39
C GLN A 30 22.26 -30.88 12.87
N LEU A 31 21.43 -31.60 13.63
CA LEU A 31 21.70 -31.94 15.02
C LEU A 31 22.94 -32.84 15.21
N GLN A 32 23.24 -33.71 14.25
CA GLN A 32 24.45 -34.56 14.26
C GLN A 32 25.73 -33.75 13.99
N ASP A 33 25.64 -32.71 13.15
CA ASP A 33 26.77 -31.83 12.84
C ASP A 33 27.09 -30.85 13.99
N GLU A 34 26.08 -30.43 14.77
CA GLU A 34 26.26 -29.53 15.93
C GLU A 34 26.66 -30.25 17.23
N GLN A 35 26.38 -31.54 17.38
CA GLN A 35 26.73 -32.33 18.57
C GLN A 35 27.75 -33.44 18.28
N SER A 36 28.99 -33.06 17.99
CA SER A 36 30.11 -33.98 17.72
C SER A 36 30.58 -34.85 18.91
N ASN A 37 29.85 -34.93 20.02
CA ASN A 37 30.33 -35.62 21.24
C ASN A 37 29.39 -36.67 21.87
N HIS A 38 28.28 -37.07 21.24
CA HIS A 38 27.49 -38.21 21.73
C HIS A 38 27.18 -39.22 20.62
N ASN A 39 27.97 -40.30 20.59
CA ASN A 39 27.86 -41.51 19.73
C ASN A 39 26.53 -42.29 19.86
N SER A 40 25.49 -41.76 20.51
CA SER A 40 24.25 -42.45 20.81
C SER A 40 23.14 -42.29 19.76
N ILE A 41 23.25 -41.36 18.81
CA ILE A 41 22.22 -41.14 17.77
C ILE A 41 22.44 -42.06 16.54
N SER A 42 23.70 -42.41 16.22
CA SER A 42 24.05 -43.26 15.07
C SER A 42 23.52 -44.70 15.16
N ILE A 43 23.21 -45.19 16.36
CA ILE A 43 22.80 -46.59 16.58
C ILE A 43 21.28 -46.79 16.44
N MET A 44 20.46 -45.73 16.42
CA MET A 44 18.99 -45.87 16.35
C MET A 44 18.39 -45.95 14.94
N PHE A 45 19.14 -45.62 13.88
CA PHE A 45 18.59 -45.49 12.51
C PHE A 45 19.17 -46.49 11.48
N GLY A 46 19.94 -47.49 11.92
CA GLY A 46 20.62 -48.45 11.04
C GLY A 46 19.79 -49.62 10.51
N GLY A 47 18.46 -49.50 10.46
CA GLY A 47 17.55 -50.58 10.02
C GLY A 47 16.87 -50.26 8.70
N ASP A 48 16.73 -51.27 7.83
CA ASP A 48 15.90 -51.22 6.62
C ASP A 48 14.42 -51.19 7.05
N TYR A 49 13.85 -50.00 7.25
CA TYR A 49 12.49 -49.83 7.75
C TYR A 49 11.46 -49.91 6.60
N GLY A 50 10.81 -51.07 6.47
CA GLY A 50 9.63 -51.24 5.63
C GLY A 50 8.47 -50.38 6.14
N SER A 51 8.15 -49.31 5.41
CA SER A 51 7.08 -48.31 5.62
C SER A 51 7.05 -47.57 6.98
N ILE A 52 6.94 -46.23 6.92
CA ILE A 52 6.77 -45.32 8.07
C ILE A 52 5.63 -45.78 9.02
N ASP A 53 4.59 -46.40 8.47
CA ASP A 53 3.45 -46.93 9.21
C ASP A 53 3.84 -48.03 10.22
N GLN A 54 4.81 -48.90 9.87
CA GLN A 54 5.32 -49.94 10.78
C GLN A 54 6.27 -49.38 11.85
N PHE A 55 6.97 -48.28 11.56
CA PHE A 55 7.81 -47.61 12.55
C PHE A 55 6.94 -46.86 13.57
N LEU A 56 5.93 -46.12 13.10
CA LEU A 56 4.98 -45.41 13.94
C LEU A 56 4.02 -46.33 14.70
N THR A 57 4.01 -47.65 14.51
CA THR A 57 3.20 -48.56 15.35
C THR A 57 3.94 -49.07 16.60
N ARG A 58 5.25 -48.78 16.75
CA ARG A 58 6.06 -49.27 17.88
C ARG A 58 6.05 -48.31 19.08
N ASP A 59 5.10 -48.47 20.00
CA ASP A 59 4.99 -47.63 21.21
C ASP A 59 6.11 -47.82 22.25
N GLU A 60 6.93 -48.87 22.10
CA GLU A 60 8.05 -49.18 23.00
C GLU A 60 9.24 -48.20 22.87
N LEU A 61 9.32 -47.48 21.75
CA LEU A 61 10.37 -46.50 21.51
C LEU A 61 9.84 -45.10 21.82
N HIS A 62 10.35 -44.46 22.88
CA HIS A 62 9.94 -43.09 23.25
C HIS A 62 10.09 -42.07 22.11
N LEU A 63 11.09 -42.22 21.23
CA LEU A 63 11.25 -41.37 20.06
C LEU A 63 10.11 -41.53 19.03
N SER A 64 9.56 -42.75 18.88
CA SER A 64 8.41 -42.96 17.99
C SER A 64 7.18 -42.20 18.51
N LEU A 65 6.98 -42.15 19.83
CA LEU A 65 5.91 -41.38 20.46
C LEU A 65 6.06 -39.88 20.21
N THR A 66 7.27 -39.33 20.31
CA THR A 66 7.56 -37.93 19.94
C THR A 66 7.24 -37.68 18.47
N LEU A 67 7.64 -38.59 17.57
CA LEU A 67 7.40 -38.45 16.13
C LEU A 67 5.91 -38.53 15.76
N LYS A 68 5.15 -39.43 16.38
CA LYS A 68 3.68 -39.47 16.24
C LYS A 68 3.06 -38.13 16.62
N LEU A 69 3.47 -37.57 17.75
CA LEU A 69 2.96 -36.30 18.23
C LEU A 69 3.32 -35.15 17.26
N PHE A 70 4.56 -35.11 16.77
CA PHE A 70 4.97 -34.14 15.75
C PHE A 70 4.16 -34.26 14.45
N VAL A 71 3.95 -35.47 13.94
CA VAL A 71 3.14 -35.70 12.75
C VAL A 71 1.69 -35.23 12.96
N ILE A 72 1.10 -35.53 14.11
CA ILE A 72 -0.26 -35.06 14.46
C ILE A 72 -0.30 -33.54 14.49
N LYS A 73 0.66 -32.89 15.15
CA LYS A 73 0.79 -31.42 15.20
C LYS A 73 0.84 -30.81 13.79
N GLN A 74 1.72 -31.32 12.94
CA GLN A 74 1.90 -30.83 11.57
C GLN A 74 0.65 -31.02 10.72
N ILE A 75 -0.05 -32.16 10.85
CA ILE A 75 -1.30 -32.38 10.13
C ILE A 75 -2.37 -31.38 10.61
N CYS A 76 -2.53 -31.19 11.91
CA CYS A 76 -3.51 -30.24 12.45
C CYS A 76 -3.24 -28.81 11.94
N GLU A 77 -1.98 -28.37 11.96
CA GLU A 77 -1.56 -27.06 11.47
C GLU A 77 -1.81 -26.90 9.96
N LEU A 78 -1.29 -27.83 9.14
CA LEU A 78 -1.38 -27.75 7.67
C LEU A 78 -2.80 -27.91 7.14
N SER A 79 -3.66 -28.63 7.86
CA SER A 79 -5.06 -28.81 7.48
C SER A 79 -5.98 -27.76 8.09
N SER A 80 -5.48 -26.90 8.98
CA SER A 80 -6.29 -25.96 9.77
C SER A 80 -7.44 -26.68 10.50
N VAL A 81 -7.17 -27.89 11.00
CA VAL A 81 -8.13 -28.74 11.69
C VAL A 81 -7.71 -28.87 13.15
N LYS A 82 -8.65 -28.68 14.09
CA LYS A 82 -8.41 -28.90 15.52
C LYS A 82 -8.18 -30.38 15.81
N PHE A 83 -7.46 -30.67 16.90
CA PHE A 83 -7.15 -32.04 17.29
C PHE A 83 -8.40 -32.93 17.42
N ASP A 84 -9.51 -32.41 17.95
CA ASP A 84 -10.78 -33.14 18.06
C ASP A 84 -11.34 -33.57 16.70
N THR A 85 -11.40 -32.64 15.75
CA THR A 85 -11.86 -32.92 14.39
C THR A 85 -10.88 -33.83 13.64
N PHE A 86 -9.57 -33.72 13.91
CA PHE A 86 -8.59 -34.70 13.43
C PHE A 86 -8.93 -36.10 13.96
N CYS A 87 -9.24 -36.22 15.26
CA CYS A 87 -9.64 -37.49 15.85
C CYS A 87 -10.88 -38.07 15.16
N GLU A 88 -11.90 -37.26 14.90
CA GLU A 88 -13.10 -37.67 14.17
C GLU A 88 -12.79 -38.13 12.74
N ILE A 89 -11.99 -37.36 11.97
CA ILE A 89 -11.64 -37.69 10.59
C ILE A 89 -10.88 -39.03 10.50
N PHE A 90 -9.96 -39.27 11.44
CA PHE A 90 -9.09 -40.44 11.40
C PHE A 90 -9.62 -41.64 12.19
N SER A 91 -10.65 -41.46 13.04
CA SER A 91 -11.35 -42.55 13.73
C SER A 91 -11.91 -43.60 12.77
N ASN A 92 -12.36 -43.16 11.58
CA ASN A 92 -12.98 -44.00 10.56
C ASN A 92 -12.04 -44.44 9.43
N ARG A 93 -10.75 -44.09 9.48
CA ARG A 93 -9.76 -44.46 8.45
C ARG A 93 -8.98 -45.72 8.83
N ASN A 94 -8.56 -46.50 7.83
CA ASN A 94 -7.73 -47.71 7.99
C ASN A 94 -6.23 -47.37 8.20
N ILE A 95 -5.92 -46.45 9.11
CA ILE A 95 -4.53 -46.16 9.50
C ILE A 95 -4.34 -46.73 10.91
N VAL A 96 -3.32 -47.57 11.10
CA VAL A 96 -3.20 -48.41 12.29
C VAL A 96 -2.58 -47.66 13.48
N TRP A 97 -1.54 -46.85 13.23
CA TRP A 97 -0.83 -46.17 14.33
C TRP A 97 -1.62 -45.08 15.08
N PRO A 98 -2.53 -44.29 14.47
CA PRO A 98 -3.27 -43.26 15.21
C PRO A 98 -4.27 -43.87 16.20
N ARG A 99 -4.79 -45.09 15.96
CA ARG A 99 -5.81 -45.72 16.83
C ARG A 99 -5.39 -45.81 18.30
N THR A 100 -4.12 -46.14 18.55
CA THR A 100 -3.53 -46.20 19.91
C THR A 100 -3.60 -44.87 20.67
N ILE A 101 -3.70 -43.75 19.93
CA ILE A 101 -3.76 -42.38 20.44
C ILE A 101 -5.22 -41.90 20.53
N LEU A 102 -6.10 -42.37 19.62
CA LEU A 102 -7.49 -41.97 19.45
C LEU A 102 -8.50 -42.66 20.41
N GLU A 103 -8.11 -43.76 21.07
CA GLU A 103 -9.01 -44.56 21.93
C GLU A 103 -9.29 -43.96 23.33
N LYS A 104 -8.78 -42.76 23.65
CA LYS A 104 -9.10 -42.10 24.92
C LYS A 104 -10.39 -41.28 24.80
N PRO A 105 -11.34 -41.41 25.75
CA PRO A 105 -12.55 -40.59 25.75
C PRO A 105 -12.16 -39.12 25.86
N GLN A 106 -12.57 -38.33 24.87
CA GLN A 106 -12.41 -36.89 24.85
C GLN A 106 -13.56 -36.27 25.66
N ASP A 107 -13.22 -35.52 26.70
CA ASP A 107 -14.18 -34.62 27.33
C ASP A 107 -14.50 -33.49 26.34
N GLN A 108 -15.79 -33.31 26.08
CA GLN A 108 -16.29 -32.35 25.10
C GLN A 108 -16.01 -30.91 25.53
N HIS A 109 -15.41 -30.14 24.62
CA HIS A 109 -15.23 -28.69 24.58
C HIS A 109 -14.09 -28.09 25.44
N ASN A 110 -12.94 -27.83 24.81
CA ASN A 110 -11.87 -26.99 25.35
C ASN A 110 -12.25 -25.50 25.34
N LEU A 111 -13.15 -25.12 26.24
CA LEU A 111 -13.54 -23.74 26.47
C LEU A 111 -12.59 -23.08 27.49
N ILE A 112 -11.82 -22.09 27.06
CA ILE A 112 -11.00 -21.24 27.94
C ILE A 112 -11.88 -20.16 28.60
N LEU A 113 -11.78 -20.01 29.91
CA LEU A 113 -12.57 -19.07 30.69
C LEU A 113 -11.77 -17.83 31.13
N PRO A 114 -12.44 -16.70 31.40
CA PRO A 114 -11.80 -15.44 31.85
C PRO A 114 -11.31 -15.49 33.30
N THR A 115 -10.54 -16.52 33.67
CA THR A 115 -9.99 -16.71 35.01
C THR A 115 -8.87 -15.71 35.31
N PRO A 116 -8.86 -15.03 36.48
CA PRO A 116 -7.85 -14.02 36.81
C PRO A 116 -6.52 -14.62 37.30
N LEU A 117 -5.89 -15.42 36.45
CA LEU A 117 -4.71 -16.24 36.77
C LEU A 117 -3.46 -15.44 37.19
N PHE A 118 -3.33 -14.18 36.77
CA PHE A 118 -2.09 -13.40 36.97
C PHE A 118 -2.22 -12.24 37.97
N VAL A 119 -3.43 -11.89 38.40
CA VAL A 119 -3.68 -10.71 39.24
C VAL A 119 -4.31 -11.09 40.58
N CYS A 120 -5.22 -12.07 40.61
CA CYS A 120 -5.93 -12.45 41.83
C CYS A 120 -6.35 -13.94 41.87
N GLU A 121 -5.48 -14.82 41.40
CA GLU A 121 -5.73 -16.27 41.34
C GLU A 121 -6.11 -16.87 42.71
N ASP A 122 -5.40 -16.49 43.77
CA ASP A 122 -5.65 -17.01 45.12
C ASP A 122 -7.01 -16.60 45.67
N GLU A 123 -7.42 -15.35 45.40
CA GLU A 123 -8.73 -14.86 45.80
C GLU A 123 -9.84 -15.55 45.01
N PHE A 124 -9.62 -15.79 43.71
CA PHE A 124 -10.57 -16.56 42.89
C PHE A 124 -10.72 -18.00 43.39
N LYS A 125 -9.61 -18.69 43.73
CA LYS A 125 -9.65 -20.04 44.33
C LYS A 125 -10.44 -20.04 45.64
N ARG A 126 -10.14 -19.11 46.54
CA ARG A 126 -10.84 -18.96 47.83
C ARG A 126 -12.35 -18.82 47.62
N ILE A 127 -12.77 -17.97 46.69
CA ILE A 127 -14.19 -17.76 46.40
C ILE A 127 -14.81 -18.98 45.71
N SER A 128 -14.09 -19.60 44.78
CA SER A 128 -14.53 -20.83 44.12
C SER A 128 -14.76 -21.96 45.12
N ASP A 129 -13.88 -22.15 46.09
CA ASP A 129 -14.04 -23.15 47.14
C ASP A 129 -15.27 -22.85 48.01
N ILE A 130 -15.49 -21.58 48.37
CA ILE A 130 -16.69 -21.20 49.12
C ILE A 130 -17.96 -21.48 48.31
N LEU A 131 -18.02 -21.10 47.03
CA LEU A 131 -19.22 -21.23 46.21
C LEU A 131 -19.51 -22.68 45.79
N SER A 132 -18.48 -23.51 45.63
CA SER A 132 -18.61 -24.92 45.27
C SER A 132 -18.96 -25.82 46.47
N TYR A 133 -18.49 -25.50 47.68
CA TYR A 133 -18.65 -26.38 48.84
C TYR A 133 -19.56 -25.82 49.96
N SER A 134 -19.82 -24.51 50.01
CA SER A 134 -20.71 -23.93 51.03
C SER A 134 -22.17 -24.01 50.61
N ASN A 135 -22.97 -24.72 51.41
CA ASN A 135 -24.43 -24.68 51.35
C ASN A 135 -25.05 -23.73 52.37
N ASP A 136 -24.23 -22.97 53.10
CA ASP A 136 -24.69 -22.06 54.15
C ASP A 136 -24.93 -20.64 53.62
N ILE A 137 -26.17 -20.19 53.76
CA ILE A 137 -26.63 -18.85 53.37
C ILE A 137 -25.83 -17.78 54.12
N GLU A 138 -25.44 -18.02 55.38
CA GLU A 138 -24.77 -17.00 56.19
C GLU A 138 -23.32 -16.79 55.74
N HIS A 139 -22.62 -17.85 55.34
CA HIS A 139 -21.32 -17.73 54.68
C HIS A 139 -21.41 -17.01 53.33
N LEU A 140 -22.47 -17.26 52.54
CA LEU A 140 -22.71 -16.53 51.29
C LEU A 140 -23.00 -15.04 51.54
N ARG A 141 -23.76 -14.70 52.60
CA ARG A 141 -23.98 -13.30 53.03
C ARG A 141 -22.69 -12.62 53.43
N GLN A 142 -21.83 -13.30 54.20
CA GLN A 142 -20.53 -12.77 54.58
C GLN A 142 -19.64 -12.53 53.35
N LEU A 143 -19.62 -13.48 52.40
CA LEU A 143 -18.89 -13.32 51.15
C LEU A 143 -19.38 -12.10 50.35
N ILE A 144 -20.69 -11.96 50.13
CA ILE A 144 -21.26 -10.80 49.43
C ILE A 144 -20.95 -9.50 50.19
N THR A 145 -20.97 -9.53 51.52
CA THR A 145 -20.61 -8.35 52.33
C THR A 145 -19.15 -7.97 52.14
N ASN A 146 -18.23 -8.93 52.05
CA ASN A 146 -16.82 -8.66 51.75
C ASN A 146 -16.66 -8.03 50.36
N CYS A 147 -17.43 -8.49 49.36
CA CYS A 147 -17.45 -7.90 48.02
C CYS A 147 -17.85 -6.43 48.03
N THR A 148 -18.55 -5.91 49.04
CA THR A 148 -18.92 -4.47 49.08
C THR A 148 -17.74 -3.52 49.29
N THR A 149 -16.60 -4.03 49.77
CA THR A 149 -15.43 -3.22 50.14
C THR A 149 -14.13 -3.63 49.45
N ASN A 150 -14.14 -4.75 48.72
CA ASN A 150 -12.98 -5.28 48.01
C ASN A 150 -13.34 -5.55 46.54
N GLN A 151 -12.75 -4.76 45.64
CA GLN A 151 -12.95 -4.89 44.19
C GLN A 151 -12.50 -6.26 43.68
N THR A 152 -11.36 -6.77 44.14
CA THR A 152 -10.83 -8.07 43.73
C THR A 152 -11.77 -9.21 44.10
N SER A 153 -12.29 -9.21 45.33
CA SER A 153 -13.30 -10.19 45.77
C SER A 153 -14.59 -10.07 44.95
N SER A 154 -15.03 -8.83 44.72
CA SER A 154 -16.22 -8.50 43.93
C SER A 154 -16.14 -9.01 42.50
N TYR A 155 -15.00 -8.76 41.84
CA TYR A 155 -14.68 -9.26 40.51
C TYR A 155 -14.64 -10.79 40.47
N CYS A 156 -13.87 -11.43 41.36
CA CYS A 156 -13.73 -12.88 41.43
C CYS A 156 -15.07 -13.59 41.67
N PHE A 157 -15.92 -13.03 42.55
CA PHE A 157 -17.28 -13.53 42.79
C PHE A 157 -18.13 -13.53 41.52
N LEU A 158 -18.12 -12.42 40.78
CA LEU A 158 -18.89 -12.30 39.55
C LEU A 158 -18.33 -13.17 38.41
N VAL A 159 -17.00 -13.28 38.26
CA VAL A 159 -16.35 -14.16 37.29
C VAL A 159 -16.69 -15.63 37.54
N TRP A 160 -16.83 -16.03 38.81
CA TRP A 160 -17.27 -17.38 39.13
C TRP A 160 -18.66 -17.68 38.55
N PHE A 161 -19.58 -16.70 38.51
CA PHE A 161 -20.87 -16.87 37.86
C PHE A 161 -20.79 -16.90 36.33
N ILE A 162 -19.76 -16.30 35.72
CA ILE A 162 -19.44 -16.50 34.29
C ILE A 162 -18.98 -17.95 34.05
N HIS A 163 -18.11 -18.49 34.91
CA HIS A 163 -17.72 -19.91 34.86
C HIS A 163 -18.94 -20.82 35.04
N TYR A 164 -19.81 -20.51 36.00
CA TYR A 164 -21.02 -21.27 36.24
C TYR A 164 -21.97 -21.24 35.03
N TYR A 165 -22.07 -20.10 34.36
CA TYR A 165 -22.89 -19.91 33.17
C TYR A 165 -22.38 -20.73 31.96
N SER A 166 -21.08 -21.03 31.86
CA SER A 166 -20.55 -21.81 30.72
C SER A 166 -21.07 -23.25 30.66
N ARG A 167 -21.65 -23.78 31.75
CA ARG A 167 -22.29 -25.10 31.77
C ARG A 167 -23.40 -25.27 30.73
N PHE A 168 -24.08 -24.17 30.38
CA PHE A 168 -25.16 -24.19 29.38
C PHE A 168 -24.65 -24.44 27.96
N TYR A 169 -23.34 -24.27 27.75
CA TYR A 169 -22.64 -24.67 26.54
C TYR A 169 -22.06 -26.09 26.67
N THR A 170 -21.36 -26.39 27.76
CA THR A 170 -20.59 -27.65 27.89
C THR A 170 -21.45 -28.89 28.12
N THR A 171 -22.64 -28.74 28.70
CA THR A 171 -23.47 -29.89 29.10
C THR A 171 -24.81 -29.91 28.35
N ASN A 172 -25.04 -30.99 27.59
CA ASN A 172 -26.30 -31.21 26.89
C ASN A 172 -27.47 -31.38 27.87
N ASN A 173 -28.59 -30.66 27.63
CA ASN A 173 -29.79 -30.63 28.48
C ASN A 173 -29.59 -30.13 29.92
N THR A 174 -28.77 -29.09 30.12
CA THR A 174 -28.63 -28.47 31.44
C THR A 174 -29.94 -27.79 31.89
N SER A 175 -30.54 -28.28 32.97
CA SER A 175 -31.67 -27.62 33.62
C SER A 175 -31.22 -26.35 34.35
N ILE A 176 -32.11 -25.36 34.40
CA ILE A 176 -31.92 -24.16 35.20
C ILE A 176 -31.81 -24.58 36.67
N ASP A 177 -30.81 -24.05 37.39
CA ASP A 177 -30.68 -24.30 38.83
C ASP A 177 -31.53 -23.31 39.60
N GLU A 178 -32.74 -23.75 39.97
CA GLU A 178 -33.70 -22.95 40.73
C GLU A 178 -33.18 -22.50 42.10
N LYS A 179 -32.18 -23.20 42.67
CA LYS A 179 -31.61 -22.86 43.98
C LYS A 179 -30.94 -21.48 43.95
N TRP A 180 -30.05 -21.24 43.00
CA TRP A 180 -29.36 -19.95 42.87
C TRP A 180 -30.33 -18.81 42.56
N ILE A 181 -31.32 -19.07 41.71
CA ILE A 181 -32.35 -18.08 41.36
C ILE A 181 -33.17 -17.70 42.59
N ARG A 182 -33.63 -18.69 43.36
CA ARG A 182 -34.37 -18.45 44.60
C ARG A 182 -33.50 -17.66 45.61
N LEU A 183 -32.25 -18.06 45.79
CA LEU A 183 -31.30 -17.37 46.68
C LEU A 183 -31.16 -15.90 46.28
N PHE A 184 -30.93 -15.59 45.01
CA PHE A 184 -30.70 -14.22 44.54
C PHE A 184 -31.96 -13.37 44.43
N THR A 185 -33.11 -13.98 44.18
CA THR A 185 -34.38 -13.25 44.04
C THR A 185 -35.02 -12.95 45.39
N HIS A 186 -34.90 -13.87 46.37
CA HIS A 186 -35.62 -13.78 47.64
C HIS A 186 -34.73 -13.63 48.88
N GLU A 187 -33.66 -14.43 49.01
CA GLU A 187 -32.95 -14.59 50.29
C GLU A 187 -31.73 -13.66 50.45
N LEU A 188 -31.04 -13.36 49.34
CA LEU A 188 -29.82 -12.54 49.26
C LEU A 188 -30.02 -11.23 48.47
N ASN A 189 -31.20 -11.00 47.90
CA ASN A 189 -31.46 -9.89 46.98
C ASN A 189 -31.07 -8.52 47.56
N GLN A 190 -31.41 -8.26 48.83
CA GLN A 190 -31.05 -7.01 49.50
C GLN A 190 -29.52 -6.81 49.62
N HIS A 191 -28.77 -7.88 49.93
CA HIS A 191 -27.31 -7.82 50.02
C HIS A 191 -26.68 -7.63 48.63
N ILE A 192 -27.19 -8.33 47.62
CA ILE A 192 -26.72 -8.21 46.23
C ILE A 192 -26.99 -6.82 45.67
N CYS A 193 -28.20 -6.29 45.83
CA CYS A 193 -28.52 -4.93 45.39
C CYS A 193 -27.66 -3.90 46.13
N LYS A 194 -27.39 -4.08 47.42
CA LYS A 194 -26.47 -3.20 48.14
C LYS A 194 -25.04 -3.26 47.58
N CYS A 195 -24.57 -4.44 47.19
CA CYS A 195 -23.21 -4.65 46.68
C CYS A 195 -23.04 -4.22 45.21
N PHE A 196 -23.97 -4.59 44.34
CA PHE A 196 -23.83 -4.50 42.88
C PHE A 196 -24.96 -3.73 42.17
N ASP A 197 -25.87 -3.10 42.93
CA ASP A 197 -27.13 -2.55 42.42
C ASP A 197 -28.04 -3.58 41.74
N VAL A 198 -29.17 -3.07 41.25
CA VAL A 198 -30.14 -3.83 40.45
C VAL A 198 -29.49 -4.44 39.21
N ILE A 199 -28.46 -3.79 38.64
CA ILE A 199 -27.74 -4.29 37.46
C ILE A 199 -27.04 -5.61 37.76
N GLY A 200 -26.27 -5.67 38.84
CA GLY A 200 -25.58 -6.90 39.23
C GLY A 200 -26.56 -8.00 39.62
N SER A 201 -27.67 -7.65 40.29
CA SER A 201 -28.74 -8.61 40.59
C SER A 201 -29.34 -9.21 39.30
N LYS A 202 -29.73 -8.36 38.34
CA LYS A 202 -30.22 -8.79 37.02
C LYS A 202 -29.19 -9.66 36.29
N LEU A 203 -27.92 -9.24 36.26
CA LEU A 203 -26.85 -9.98 35.59
C LEU A 203 -26.66 -11.38 36.20
N LEU A 204 -26.58 -11.49 37.52
CA LEU A 204 -26.43 -12.76 38.23
C LEU A 204 -27.60 -13.72 37.95
N ILE A 205 -28.84 -13.21 37.98
CA ILE A 205 -30.03 -13.99 37.64
C ILE A 205 -29.97 -14.47 36.20
N SER A 206 -29.63 -13.57 35.25
CA SER A 206 -29.49 -13.92 33.82
C SER A 206 -28.42 -14.98 33.57
N LEU A 207 -27.25 -14.88 34.24
CA LEU A 207 -26.20 -15.90 34.18
C LEU A 207 -26.68 -17.26 34.70
N CYS A 208 -27.49 -17.29 35.76
CA CYS A 208 -28.07 -18.52 36.29
C CYS A 208 -29.18 -19.13 35.42
N GLN A 209 -29.87 -18.30 34.62
CA GLN A 209 -31.02 -18.69 33.77
C GLN A 209 -30.67 -18.87 32.28
N ASN A 210 -29.41 -18.65 31.89
CA ASN A 210 -28.95 -18.65 30.50
C ASN A 210 -29.59 -17.57 29.61
N PHE A 211 -29.95 -16.41 30.18
CA PHE A 211 -30.60 -15.30 29.46
C PHE A 211 -31.88 -15.70 28.68
N SER A 212 -32.56 -14.72 28.08
CA SER A 212 -33.75 -14.98 27.25
C SER A 212 -33.36 -15.59 25.89
N HIS A 213 -34.32 -16.22 25.20
CA HIS A 213 -34.09 -16.81 23.88
C HIS A 213 -33.73 -15.80 22.78
N THR A 214 -34.07 -14.52 22.97
CA THR A 214 -33.74 -13.43 22.05
C THR A 214 -32.44 -12.72 22.40
N SER A 215 -31.84 -13.02 23.56
CA SER A 215 -30.63 -12.37 24.05
C SER A 215 -29.40 -12.77 23.24
N TYR A 216 -28.51 -11.80 23.01
CA TYR A 216 -27.17 -12.08 22.49
C TYR A 216 -26.43 -13.08 23.40
N PHE A 217 -26.62 -13.04 24.71
CA PHE A 217 -25.94 -13.89 25.70
C PHE A 217 -26.64 -15.24 25.93
N ARG A 218 -27.46 -15.74 25.02
CA ARG A 218 -28.00 -17.10 25.13
C ARG A 218 -26.93 -18.11 24.71
N LEU A 219 -26.50 -19.03 25.58
CA LEU A 219 -25.64 -20.16 25.17
C LEU A 219 -26.47 -21.35 24.70
N GLN A 220 -25.95 -22.05 23.70
CA GLN A 220 -26.50 -23.29 23.17
C GLN A 220 -25.35 -24.29 22.94
N PRO A 221 -25.54 -25.60 23.19
CA PRO A 221 -24.46 -26.58 23.07
C PRO A 221 -23.80 -26.67 21.68
N ASN A 222 -24.54 -26.38 20.61
CA ASN A 222 -24.05 -26.47 19.23
C ASN A 222 -23.55 -25.12 18.67
N MET A 223 -23.32 -24.12 19.53
CA MET A 223 -22.84 -22.81 19.13
C MET A 223 -21.36 -22.87 18.73
N ASP A 224 -20.96 -22.08 17.73
CA ASP A 224 -19.54 -21.93 17.41
C ASP A 224 -18.79 -21.34 18.62
N ILE A 225 -17.70 -22.01 19.01
CA ILE A 225 -16.89 -21.68 20.18
C ILE A 225 -16.35 -20.24 20.10
N LYS A 226 -16.06 -19.74 18.89
CA LYS A 226 -15.62 -18.36 18.69
C LYS A 226 -16.69 -17.37 19.16
N GLU A 227 -17.96 -17.62 18.82
CA GLU A 227 -19.03 -16.76 19.27
C GLU A 227 -19.29 -16.89 20.78
N VAL A 228 -19.03 -18.06 21.38
CA VAL A 228 -19.09 -18.22 22.85
C VAL A 228 -18.03 -17.33 23.51
N HIS A 229 -16.79 -17.34 23.02
CA HIS A 229 -15.74 -16.50 23.56
C HIS A 229 -16.02 -15.01 23.41
N GLN A 230 -16.61 -14.56 22.30
CA GLN A 230 -17.06 -13.17 22.13
C GLN A 230 -18.03 -12.75 23.24
N ARG A 231 -19.02 -13.59 23.56
CA ARG A 231 -19.97 -13.34 24.66
C ARG A 231 -19.26 -13.28 26.01
N LEU A 232 -18.31 -14.20 26.26
CA LEU A 232 -17.52 -14.22 27.51
C LEU A 232 -16.63 -12.97 27.66
N VAL A 233 -16.08 -12.42 26.57
CA VAL A 233 -15.32 -11.17 26.61
C VAL A 233 -16.21 -10.02 27.06
N VAL A 234 -17.41 -9.88 26.48
CA VAL A 234 -18.37 -8.84 26.89
C VAL A 234 -18.74 -8.99 28.37
N LEU A 235 -19.06 -10.21 28.80
CA LEU A 235 -19.40 -10.48 30.21
C LEU A 235 -18.23 -10.16 31.15
N ASN A 236 -16.98 -10.44 30.76
CA ASN A 236 -15.80 -10.09 31.55
C ASN A 236 -15.65 -8.57 31.70
N VAL A 237 -15.86 -7.81 30.62
CA VAL A 237 -15.93 -6.34 30.68
C VAL A 237 -17.02 -5.88 31.64
N ALA A 238 -18.22 -6.45 31.57
CA ALA A 238 -19.34 -6.14 32.47
C ALA A 238 -18.93 -6.26 33.94
N VAL A 239 -18.36 -7.41 34.27
CA VAL A 239 -18.02 -7.81 35.63
C VAL A 239 -16.87 -6.95 36.17
N TYR A 240 -15.88 -6.64 35.33
CA TYR A 240 -14.85 -5.68 35.68
C TYR A 240 -15.44 -4.32 36.06
N ILE A 241 -16.30 -3.74 35.22
CA ILE A 241 -16.87 -2.40 35.49
C ILE A 241 -17.76 -2.44 36.74
N LEU A 242 -18.58 -3.49 36.90
CA LEU A 242 -19.42 -3.69 38.10
C LEU A 242 -18.58 -3.78 39.37
N SER A 243 -17.42 -4.46 39.32
CA SER A 243 -16.54 -4.61 40.48
C SER A 243 -16.01 -3.27 41.02
N CYS A 244 -15.91 -2.24 40.17
CA CYS A 244 -15.47 -0.90 40.58
C CYS A 244 -16.37 -0.28 41.66
N LYS A 245 -17.62 -0.73 41.81
CA LYS A 245 -18.53 -0.24 42.86
C LYS A 245 -18.00 -0.49 44.28
N SER A 246 -17.21 -1.55 44.45
CA SER A 246 -16.62 -1.96 45.72
C SER A 246 -15.53 -1.01 46.23
N LEU A 247 -15.06 -0.10 45.38
CA LEU A 247 -14.11 0.94 45.76
C LEU A 247 -14.80 2.04 46.58
N ASN A 248 -14.05 2.68 47.48
CA ASN A 248 -14.54 3.78 48.30
C ASN A 248 -14.68 5.11 47.54
N TYR A 249 -14.31 5.17 46.26
CA TYR A 249 -14.47 6.31 45.37
C TYR A 249 -14.95 5.87 43.98
N ILE A 250 -15.52 6.81 43.21
CA ILE A 250 -15.87 6.57 41.80
C ILE A 250 -14.60 6.62 40.94
N THR A 251 -14.44 5.65 40.03
CA THR A 251 -13.35 5.63 39.04
C THR A 251 -13.85 6.07 37.67
N TYR A 252 -12.94 6.45 36.78
CA TYR A 252 -13.28 6.80 35.39
C TYR A 252 -14.07 5.68 34.72
N VAL A 253 -13.56 4.44 34.78
CA VAL A 253 -14.26 3.29 34.18
C VAL A 253 -15.56 2.95 34.93
N GLY A 254 -15.54 2.98 36.28
CA GLY A 254 -16.74 2.77 37.09
C GLY A 254 -17.84 3.79 36.81
N SER A 255 -17.48 5.01 36.40
CA SER A 255 -18.42 6.08 36.07
C SER A 255 -19.29 5.82 34.83
N LEU A 256 -18.93 4.82 34.02
CA LEU A 256 -19.77 4.32 32.92
C LEU A 256 -21.06 3.67 33.44
N LEU A 257 -21.02 3.05 34.62
CA LEU A 257 -22.19 2.43 35.25
C LEU A 257 -22.73 3.23 36.44
N PHE A 258 -21.88 3.77 37.31
CA PHE A 258 -22.31 4.30 38.62
C PHE A 258 -22.11 5.80 38.76
N ASP A 259 -23.02 6.48 39.47
CA ASP A 259 -23.02 7.94 39.68
C ASP A 259 -21.95 8.38 40.68
N ASP A 260 -21.89 9.68 40.94
CA ASP A 260 -20.97 10.28 41.91
C ASP A 260 -21.17 9.69 43.32
N ASN A 261 -22.36 9.16 43.62
CA ASN A 261 -22.71 8.47 44.87
C ASN A 261 -22.46 6.95 44.80
N ARG A 262 -21.88 6.45 43.71
CA ARG A 262 -21.65 5.02 43.42
C ARG A 262 -22.95 4.20 43.35
N GLN A 263 -24.03 4.83 42.88
CA GLN A 263 -25.33 4.21 42.65
C GLN A 263 -25.66 4.16 41.17
N MET A 264 -26.50 3.20 40.79
CA MET A 264 -27.13 3.15 39.48
C MET A 264 -27.94 4.44 39.25
N PRO A 265 -27.81 5.11 38.09
CA PRO A 265 -28.65 6.24 37.74
C PRO A 265 -30.10 5.80 37.52
N ASN A 266 -31.05 6.72 37.79
CA ASN A 266 -32.47 6.47 37.53
C ASN A 266 -32.78 6.25 36.05
N ASN A 267 -32.01 6.90 35.15
CA ASN A 267 -32.14 6.75 33.71
C ASN A 267 -30.74 6.74 33.07
N TYR A 268 -30.32 5.58 32.58
CA TYR A 268 -29.03 5.44 31.88
C TYR A 268 -28.97 6.26 30.61
N THR A 269 -30.05 6.31 29.84
CA THR A 269 -30.07 7.01 28.55
C THR A 269 -29.82 8.50 28.74
N GLU A 270 -30.55 9.12 29.68
CA GLU A 270 -30.39 10.54 30.01
C GLU A 270 -28.97 10.83 30.50
N ARG A 271 -28.46 9.99 31.39
CA ARG A 271 -27.13 10.18 31.96
C ARG A 271 -26.03 10.07 30.90
N LEU A 272 -26.07 9.03 30.08
CA LEU A 272 -25.08 8.84 29.02
C LEU A 272 -25.07 10.05 28.09
N GLN A 273 -26.24 10.58 27.73
CA GLN A 273 -26.37 11.73 26.82
C GLN A 273 -25.97 13.08 27.43
N SER A 274 -26.16 13.27 28.74
CA SER A 274 -26.04 14.59 29.37
C SER A 274 -24.84 14.76 30.32
N SER A 275 -24.20 13.66 30.75
CA SER A 275 -23.27 13.71 31.89
C SER A 275 -21.96 12.95 31.67
N ILE A 276 -21.87 12.08 30.66
CA ILE A 276 -20.71 11.22 30.41
C ILE A 276 -20.16 11.46 29.01
N CYS A 277 -18.84 11.62 28.91
CA CYS A 277 -18.05 11.48 27.69
C CYS A 277 -17.59 10.02 27.57
N LEU A 278 -17.94 9.34 26.48
CA LEU A 278 -17.60 7.93 26.27
C LEU A 278 -16.23 7.78 25.60
N PRO A 279 -15.41 6.79 26.04
CA PRO A 279 -14.14 6.50 25.38
C PRO A 279 -14.32 5.76 24.06
N GLY A 280 -13.29 5.78 23.22
CA GLY A 280 -13.20 5.04 21.98
C GLY A 280 -14.08 5.60 20.86
N LEU A 281 -14.52 6.86 20.91
CA LEU A 281 -15.38 7.44 19.87
C LEU A 281 -14.60 8.44 18.99
N LEU A 282 -14.69 8.26 17.67
CA LEU A 282 -14.12 9.20 16.69
C LEU A 282 -14.91 10.51 16.62
N SER A 283 -14.25 11.55 16.10
CA SER A 283 -14.89 12.85 15.87
C SER A 283 -16.08 12.72 14.91
N SER A 284 -17.27 13.14 15.37
CA SER A 284 -18.44 13.33 14.50
C SER A 284 -18.41 14.67 13.75
N ASP A 285 -17.43 15.53 14.02
CA ASP A 285 -17.28 16.81 13.33
C ASP A 285 -16.66 16.60 11.94
N ILE A 286 -17.50 16.75 10.91
CA ILE A 286 -17.12 16.65 9.49
C ILE A 286 -15.95 17.59 9.16
N ALA A 287 -15.89 18.78 9.78
CA ALA A 287 -14.82 19.73 9.54
C ALA A 287 -13.49 19.17 10.04
N ILE A 288 -13.46 18.56 11.22
CA ILE A 288 -12.24 17.98 11.81
C ILE A 288 -11.79 16.77 11.01
N THR A 289 -12.68 15.84 10.73
CA THR A 289 -12.35 14.65 9.94
C THR A 289 -11.75 15.05 8.61
N LYS A 290 -12.31 16.08 7.94
CA LYS A 290 -11.76 16.60 6.70
C LYS A 290 -10.45 17.37 6.89
N MET A 291 -10.34 18.20 7.92
CA MET A 291 -9.11 18.93 8.25
C MET A 291 -7.94 18.00 8.52
N LEU A 292 -8.15 16.95 9.31
CA LEU A 292 -7.14 15.92 9.60
C LEU A 292 -6.75 15.17 8.33
N TYR A 293 -7.72 14.80 7.50
CA TYR A 293 -7.45 14.21 6.19
C TYR A 293 -6.59 15.14 5.32
N VAL A 294 -6.96 16.42 5.19
CA VAL A 294 -6.21 17.41 4.40
C VAL A 294 -4.82 17.61 4.98
N ARG A 295 -4.68 17.74 6.31
CA ARG A 295 -3.37 17.88 6.97
C ARG A 295 -2.48 16.69 6.67
N ASN A 296 -2.99 15.47 6.86
CA ASN A 296 -2.22 14.25 6.65
C ASN A 296 -1.83 14.10 5.18
N GLN A 297 -2.77 14.28 4.24
CA GLN A 297 -2.46 14.21 2.81
C GLN A 297 -1.48 15.30 2.35
N VAL A 298 -1.68 16.55 2.78
CA VAL A 298 -0.79 17.64 2.39
C VAL A 298 0.59 17.46 3.02
N LYS A 299 0.66 17.03 4.28
CA LYS A 299 1.94 16.76 4.97
C LYS A 299 2.68 15.63 4.28
N GLU A 300 2.00 14.52 4.02
CA GLU A 300 2.53 13.40 3.27
C GLU A 300 3.06 13.86 1.91
N ARG A 301 2.30 14.65 1.14
CA ARG A 301 2.76 15.17 -0.15
C ARG A 301 3.91 16.18 -0.07
N LEU A 302 3.99 16.96 1.01
CA LEU A 302 5.13 17.84 1.28
C LEU A 302 6.38 17.03 1.58
N ASP A 303 6.26 16.00 2.42
CA ASP A 303 7.35 15.07 2.74
C ASP A 303 7.85 14.35 1.47
N ARG A 304 6.94 14.11 0.51
CA ARG A 304 7.21 13.56 -0.83
C ARG A 304 7.72 14.56 -1.88
N ASN A 305 7.84 15.85 -1.57
CA ASN A 305 8.13 16.92 -2.55
C ASN A 305 7.18 16.96 -3.77
N GLU A 306 5.95 16.44 -3.66
CA GLU A 306 4.95 16.43 -4.75
C GLU A 306 4.29 17.80 -4.97
N ILE A 307 4.45 18.74 -4.03
CA ILE A 307 3.85 20.07 -4.08
C ILE A 307 4.96 21.13 -4.28
N TYR A 308 4.97 21.78 -5.44
CA TYR A 308 5.95 22.83 -5.79
C TYR A 308 5.81 24.07 -4.89
N PRO A 309 6.93 24.72 -4.48
CA PRO A 309 6.97 25.88 -3.56
C PRO A 309 6.00 27.01 -3.91
N ASP A 310 5.80 27.27 -5.20
CA ASP A 310 5.13 28.48 -5.68
C ASP A 310 3.59 28.34 -5.82
N ALA A 311 3.00 27.20 -5.43
CA ALA A 311 1.56 26.91 -5.53
C ALA A 311 0.91 26.38 -4.22
N LYS A 312 1.53 26.60 -3.06
CA LYS A 312 1.21 25.92 -1.79
C LYS A 312 0.07 26.55 -0.99
N PHE A 313 -1.17 26.09 -1.21
CA PHE A 313 -2.31 26.57 -0.44
C PHE A 313 -3.27 25.47 0.00
N VAL A 314 -3.76 25.59 1.22
CA VAL A 314 -4.97 24.91 1.70
C VAL A 314 -6.13 25.90 1.55
N TYR A 315 -7.29 25.38 1.16
CA TYR A 315 -8.47 26.19 0.94
C TYR A 315 -9.48 25.96 2.05
N LYS A 316 -10.11 27.03 2.51
CA LYS A 316 -11.26 27.01 3.41
C LYS A 316 -12.48 27.50 2.65
N CYS A 317 -13.61 26.84 2.86
CA CYS A 317 -14.85 27.11 2.13
C CYS A 317 -15.29 28.58 2.21
N SER A 318 -15.24 29.19 3.39
CA SER A 318 -15.45 30.63 3.61
C SER A 318 -15.01 31.00 5.03
N ASP A 319 -15.06 32.28 5.42
CA ASP A 319 -14.77 32.67 6.81
C ASP A 319 -15.71 31.98 7.82
N ALA A 320 -16.99 31.85 7.47
CA ALA A 320 -18.02 31.27 8.32
C ALA A 320 -18.06 29.73 8.28
N CYS A 321 -17.56 29.08 7.22
CA CYS A 321 -17.59 27.63 7.07
C CYS A 321 -16.19 27.02 7.27
N PRO A 322 -15.97 26.19 8.31
CA PRO A 322 -14.66 25.64 8.63
C PRO A 322 -14.20 24.54 7.66
N TYR A 323 -15.04 24.07 6.74
CA TYR A 323 -14.69 23.01 5.80
C TYR A 323 -13.43 23.36 4.99
N MET A 324 -12.40 22.53 5.11
CA MET A 324 -11.13 22.68 4.42
C MET A 324 -10.93 21.62 3.34
N PHE A 325 -10.20 21.97 2.30
CA PHE A 325 -9.83 21.07 1.22
C PHE A 325 -8.51 21.51 0.57
N HIS A 326 -7.84 20.59 -0.11
CA HIS A 326 -6.71 20.90 -0.99
C HIS A 326 -7.04 20.40 -2.39
N PHE A 327 -6.50 21.07 -3.41
CA PHE A 327 -6.55 20.56 -4.77
C PHE A 327 -5.42 19.55 -4.96
N GLU A 328 -5.71 18.46 -5.65
CA GLU A 328 -4.70 17.47 -6.00
C GLU A 328 -4.00 17.81 -7.33
N GLY A 329 -2.67 17.66 -7.39
CA GLY A 329 -1.87 17.86 -8.61
C GLY A 329 -1.18 19.24 -8.71
N CYS A 330 -0.73 19.60 -9.91
CA CYS A 330 0.11 20.78 -10.20
C CYS A 330 -0.63 22.13 -10.23
N GLY A 331 -1.83 22.23 -9.67
CA GLY A 331 -2.60 23.49 -9.67
C GLY A 331 -4.05 23.29 -9.20
N ARG A 332 -4.92 24.25 -9.47
CA ARG A 332 -6.37 24.12 -9.24
C ARG A 332 -7.01 23.48 -10.48
N PRO A 333 -7.27 22.16 -10.55
CA PRO A 333 -7.93 21.54 -11.70
C PRO A 333 -9.38 22.06 -11.84
N TYR A 334 -9.98 21.92 -13.02
CA TYR A 334 -11.42 22.15 -13.19
C TYR A 334 -12.20 21.11 -12.37
N GLU A 335 -12.57 21.48 -11.16
CA GLU A 335 -13.26 20.61 -10.21
C GLU A 335 -14.29 21.45 -9.47
N LEU A 336 -15.57 21.16 -9.69
CA LEU A 336 -16.69 21.81 -9.05
C LEU A 336 -17.37 20.81 -8.12
N ASN A 337 -17.24 21.03 -6.82
CA ASN A 337 -17.84 20.21 -5.79
C ASN A 337 -18.80 21.05 -4.94
N LYS A 338 -19.71 20.42 -4.20
CA LYS A 338 -20.52 21.14 -3.19
C LYS A 338 -19.93 20.92 -1.81
N CYS A 339 -19.78 22.00 -1.04
CA CYS A 339 -19.34 21.89 0.33
C CYS A 339 -20.30 20.99 1.13
N PRO A 340 -19.84 19.91 1.78
CA PRO A 340 -20.70 19.02 2.54
C PRO A 340 -21.46 19.72 3.68
N MET A 341 -20.86 20.77 4.27
CA MET A 341 -21.41 21.51 5.39
C MET A 341 -22.42 22.58 4.98
N CYS A 342 -22.02 23.54 4.13
CA CYS A 342 -22.87 24.70 3.78
C CYS A 342 -23.48 24.62 2.37
N LYS A 343 -23.29 23.50 1.67
CA LYS A 343 -23.84 23.17 0.33
C LYS A 343 -23.50 24.16 -0.80
N THR A 344 -22.67 25.16 -0.53
CA THR A 344 -22.19 26.13 -1.51
C THR A 344 -21.12 25.50 -2.39
N ASP A 345 -21.05 25.93 -3.65
CA ASP A 345 -20.08 25.39 -4.60
C ASP A 345 -18.64 25.75 -4.20
N ILE A 346 -17.77 24.76 -4.18
CA ILE A 346 -16.35 24.86 -3.88
C ILE A 346 -15.55 24.30 -5.04
N GLY A 347 -14.30 24.74 -5.16
CA GLY A 347 -13.39 24.27 -6.19
C GLY A 347 -12.98 25.38 -7.18
N ALA A 348 -12.81 25.02 -8.45
CA ALA A 348 -12.25 25.90 -9.47
C ALA A 348 -13.02 25.82 -10.79
N THR A 349 -13.26 26.98 -11.41
CA THR A 349 -14.00 27.11 -12.66
C THR A 349 -13.12 26.94 -13.90
N GLU A 350 -11.81 27.11 -13.75
CA GLU A 350 -10.79 26.82 -14.78
C GLU A 350 -9.47 26.47 -14.08
N TYR A 351 -8.50 25.95 -14.84
CA TYR A 351 -7.17 25.68 -14.32
C TYR A 351 -6.56 26.95 -13.66
N ASN A 352 -6.16 26.84 -12.39
CA ASN A 352 -5.67 27.94 -11.54
C ASN A 352 -6.66 29.08 -11.22
N LYS A 353 -7.93 28.99 -11.62
CA LYS A 353 -8.97 29.97 -11.27
C LYS A 353 -10.00 29.38 -10.30
N PRO A 354 -9.96 29.75 -9.00
CA PRO A 354 -10.93 29.29 -8.02
C PRO A 354 -12.30 29.90 -8.36
N ILE A 355 -13.38 29.22 -7.98
CA ILE A 355 -14.72 29.75 -8.22
C ILE A 355 -14.88 31.13 -7.55
N ILE A 356 -15.36 32.11 -8.32
CA ILE A 356 -15.69 33.45 -7.84
C ILE A 356 -17.12 33.42 -7.30
N ARG A 357 -17.27 33.59 -5.99
CA ARG A 357 -18.57 33.58 -5.30
C ARG A 357 -18.56 34.40 -4.01
N ILE A 358 -19.73 34.61 -3.42
CA ILE A 358 -19.93 35.30 -2.13
C ILE A 358 -20.61 34.33 -1.15
N PRO A 359 -20.06 34.10 0.06
CA PRO A 359 -18.73 34.53 0.52
C PRO A 359 -17.60 33.80 -0.24
N PRO A 360 -16.43 34.44 -0.42
CA PRO A 360 -15.33 33.86 -1.20
C PRO A 360 -14.71 32.66 -0.49
N GLN A 361 -14.11 31.78 -1.28
CA GLN A 361 -13.21 30.74 -0.77
C GLN A 361 -11.92 31.40 -0.30
N LEU A 362 -11.41 30.97 0.84
CA LEU A 362 -10.19 31.51 1.43
C LEU A 362 -9.02 30.62 1.06
N GLN A 363 -8.01 31.24 0.50
CA GLN A 363 -6.75 30.61 0.15
C GLN A 363 -5.74 30.92 1.26
N MET A 364 -5.17 29.89 1.88
CA MET A 364 -4.24 30.02 3.00
C MET A 364 -2.93 29.30 2.69
N PRO A 365 -1.76 29.86 2.99
CA PRO A 365 -0.50 29.12 2.93
C PRO A 365 -0.57 27.87 3.83
N ILE A 366 0.09 26.79 3.42
CA ILE A 366 0.01 25.49 4.13
C ILE A 366 0.34 25.63 5.61
N GLU A 367 1.42 26.33 5.98
CA GLU A 367 1.82 26.52 7.39
C GLU A 367 0.71 27.17 8.22
N VAL A 368 0.07 28.20 7.66
CA VAL A 368 -1.07 28.88 8.29
C VAL A 368 -2.28 27.95 8.36
N GLY A 369 -2.52 27.15 7.32
CA GLY A 369 -3.56 26.12 7.30
C GLY A 369 -3.34 25.05 8.37
N PHE A 370 -2.11 24.56 8.54
CA PHE A 370 -1.74 23.56 9.55
C PHE A 370 -1.89 24.12 10.96
N GLN A 371 -1.45 25.37 11.20
CA GLN A 371 -1.65 26.03 12.48
C GLN A 371 -3.16 26.19 12.78
N PHE A 372 -3.96 26.59 11.78
CA PHE A 372 -5.40 26.70 11.94
C PHE A 372 -6.04 25.36 12.31
N ILE A 373 -5.63 24.27 11.64
CA ILE A 373 -6.12 22.92 11.94
C ILE A 373 -5.73 22.52 13.36
N ALA A 374 -4.47 22.74 13.77
CA ALA A 374 -4.00 22.44 15.12
C ALA A 374 -4.77 23.22 16.20
N ASP A 375 -5.01 24.52 15.97
CA ASP A 375 -5.79 25.36 16.88
C ASP A 375 -7.26 24.92 16.93
N TYR A 376 -7.83 24.47 15.81
CA TYR A 376 -9.20 23.97 15.75
C TYR A 376 -9.36 22.63 16.48
N VAL A 377 -8.45 21.69 16.25
CA VAL A 377 -8.38 20.40 16.96
C VAL A 377 -8.25 20.65 18.46
N LYS A 378 -7.33 21.53 18.89
CA LYS A 378 -7.15 21.84 20.30
C LYS A 378 -8.42 22.39 20.94
N LYS A 379 -9.10 23.34 20.28
CA LYS A 379 -10.39 23.88 20.74
C LYS A 379 -11.49 22.83 20.78
N TYR A 380 -11.47 21.89 19.84
CA TYR A 380 -12.41 20.79 19.83
C TYR A 380 -12.16 19.79 20.96
N ASP A 381 -10.91 19.46 21.23
CA ASP A 381 -10.53 18.57 22.34
C ASP A 381 -10.84 19.18 23.71
N GLU A 382 -10.81 20.51 23.82
CA GLU A 382 -11.25 21.26 25.00
C GLU A 382 -12.78 21.24 25.19
N LYS A 383 -13.57 20.91 24.17
CA LYS A 383 -15.02 20.85 24.24
C LYS A 383 -15.48 19.52 24.84
N ASP A 384 -16.39 19.58 25.80
CA ASP A 384 -16.99 18.38 26.39
C ASP A 384 -17.90 17.67 25.37
N ARG A 385 -17.63 16.38 25.15
CA ARG A 385 -18.32 15.52 24.17
C ARG A 385 -19.20 14.52 24.90
N LEU A 386 -20.29 15.03 25.44
CA LEU A 386 -21.26 14.24 26.20
C LEU A 386 -22.09 13.36 25.24
N GLY A 387 -22.37 12.13 25.64
CA GLY A 387 -23.19 11.21 24.85
C GLY A 387 -22.45 10.28 23.91
N TYR A 388 -23.23 9.41 23.29
CA TYR A 388 -22.79 8.53 22.21
C TYR A 388 -22.97 9.25 20.87
N HIS A 389 -21.89 9.40 20.11
CA HIS A 389 -21.87 10.17 18.86
C HIS A 389 -21.22 9.45 17.67
N ASN A 390 -21.02 8.13 17.76
CA ASN A 390 -20.65 7.35 16.59
C ASN A 390 -21.89 7.19 15.70
N ILE A 391 -21.72 7.52 14.41
CA ILE A 391 -22.77 7.50 13.38
C ILE A 391 -22.40 6.63 12.18
N THR A 392 -21.17 6.11 12.15
CA THR A 392 -20.69 5.23 11.08
C THR A 392 -21.18 3.81 11.32
N ASP A 393 -21.51 3.10 10.24
CA ASP A 393 -21.84 1.68 10.32
C ASP A 393 -20.59 0.83 10.58
N ALA A 394 -20.78 -0.34 11.21
CA ALA A 394 -19.69 -1.24 11.55
C ALA A 394 -18.89 -1.72 10.32
N GLU A 395 -19.52 -1.78 9.14
CA GLU A 395 -18.81 -2.21 7.92
C GLU A 395 -17.84 -1.18 7.36
N GLU A 396 -18.02 0.09 7.70
CA GLU A 396 -17.11 1.17 7.30
C GLU A 396 -15.85 1.21 8.19
N SER A 397 -15.88 0.54 9.34
CA SER A 397 -14.75 0.48 10.28
C SER A 397 -13.57 -0.31 9.70
N ASN A 398 -12.39 0.30 9.72
CA ASN A 398 -11.15 -0.30 9.19
C ASN A 398 -9.99 -0.38 10.22
N VAL A 399 -8.96 -1.19 9.93
CA VAL A 399 -7.82 -1.45 10.84
C VAL A 399 -7.00 -0.17 11.17
N GLY A 400 -7.00 0.83 10.29
CA GLY A 400 -6.19 2.04 10.42
C GLY A 400 -6.80 3.16 11.28
N GLU A 401 -8.07 3.05 11.67
CA GLU A 401 -8.76 4.08 12.45
C GLU A 401 -8.16 4.27 13.85
N LYS A 402 -7.89 5.53 14.20
CA LYS A 402 -7.44 5.93 15.53
C LYS A 402 -7.78 7.38 15.83
N SER A 403 -7.92 7.69 17.11
CA SER A 403 -7.94 9.07 17.60
C SER A 403 -6.56 9.72 17.42
N GLU A 404 -6.52 11.04 17.22
CA GLU A 404 -5.27 11.77 16.96
C GLU A 404 -4.25 11.67 18.10
N HIS A 405 -4.73 11.67 19.34
CA HIS A 405 -3.87 11.59 20.52
C HIS A 405 -3.33 10.18 20.81
N LEU A 406 -3.79 9.16 20.07
CA LEU A 406 -3.35 7.78 20.18
C LEU A 406 -2.29 7.46 19.11
N ASN A 407 -1.29 6.68 19.52
CA ASN A 407 -0.22 6.26 18.63
C ASN A 407 -0.65 5.06 17.78
N ARG A 408 -1.46 4.14 18.33
CA ARG A 408 -1.86 2.89 17.69
C ARG A 408 -3.38 2.75 17.54
N SER A 409 -3.82 2.18 16.42
CA SER A 409 -5.25 1.90 16.19
C SER A 409 -5.79 0.76 17.05
N ILE A 410 -4.96 -0.22 17.44
CA ILE A 410 -5.39 -1.28 18.35
C ILE A 410 -5.85 -0.74 19.72
N SER A 411 -5.19 0.31 20.22
CA SER A 411 -5.57 1.01 21.45
C SER A 411 -6.97 1.63 21.32
N PHE A 412 -7.23 2.30 20.19
CA PHE A 412 -8.55 2.85 19.88
C PHE A 412 -9.61 1.74 19.81
N ARG A 413 -9.32 0.66 19.09
CA ARG A 413 -10.23 -0.48 18.92
C ARG A 413 -10.57 -1.17 20.24
N PHE A 414 -9.59 -1.34 21.13
CA PHE A 414 -9.83 -1.86 22.48
C PHE A 414 -10.80 -0.99 23.28
N MET A 415 -10.61 0.34 23.24
CA MET A 415 -11.48 1.29 23.95
C MET A 415 -12.89 1.37 23.35
N HIS A 416 -12.99 1.33 22.03
CA HIS A 416 -14.25 1.31 21.30
C HIS A 416 -15.03 0.01 21.60
N MET A 417 -14.34 -1.14 21.60
CA MET A 417 -14.89 -2.43 22.00
C MET A 417 -15.42 -2.40 23.45
N LEU A 418 -14.68 -1.81 24.39
CA LEU A 418 -15.10 -1.69 25.79
C LEU A 418 -16.40 -0.86 25.93
N THR A 419 -16.49 0.26 25.23
CA THR A 419 -17.70 1.10 25.20
C THR A 419 -18.88 0.32 24.64
N HIS A 420 -18.70 -0.38 23.51
CA HIS A 420 -19.77 -1.16 22.89
C HIS A 420 -20.21 -2.37 23.70
N ALA A 421 -19.27 -3.08 24.34
CA ALA A 421 -19.59 -4.14 25.29
C ALA A 421 -20.47 -3.61 26.42
N THR A 422 -20.11 -2.47 27.01
CA THR A 422 -20.86 -1.84 28.10
C THR A 422 -22.29 -1.45 27.68
N LEU A 423 -22.43 -0.81 26.52
CA LEU A 423 -23.74 -0.41 25.98
C LEU A 423 -24.61 -1.62 25.61
N LEU A 424 -24.01 -2.67 25.05
CA LEU A 424 -24.69 -3.92 24.72
C LEU A 424 -25.27 -4.58 25.98
N ILE A 425 -24.52 -4.64 27.07
CA ILE A 425 -24.99 -5.19 28.36
C ILE A 425 -26.13 -4.36 28.94
N LEU A 426 -26.02 -3.03 28.93
CA LEU A 426 -27.08 -2.17 29.43
C LEU A 426 -28.38 -2.35 28.63
N HIS A 427 -28.28 -2.56 27.31
CA HIS A 427 -29.44 -2.87 26.48
C HIS A 427 -30.02 -4.26 26.79
N GLU A 428 -29.18 -5.29 26.92
CA GLU A 428 -29.58 -6.68 27.20
C GLU A 428 -30.23 -6.86 28.58
N LEU A 429 -29.86 -6.03 29.56
CA LEU A 429 -30.49 -6.00 30.89
C LEU A 429 -31.72 -5.08 30.97
N GLU A 430 -32.20 -4.57 29.83
CA GLU A 430 -33.37 -3.68 29.70
C GLU A 430 -33.22 -2.38 30.53
N LEU A 431 -32.01 -1.83 30.58
CA LEU A 431 -31.71 -0.58 31.29
C LEU A 431 -31.64 0.64 30.36
N LEU A 432 -31.55 0.41 29.05
CA LEU A 432 -31.70 1.43 28.02
C LEU A 432 -33.14 1.40 27.48
N THR A 433 -33.92 2.43 27.81
CA THR A 433 -35.37 2.49 27.55
C THR A 433 -35.76 3.44 26.41
N ASN A 434 -34.80 4.15 25.80
CA ASN A 434 -35.07 5.29 24.91
C ASN A 434 -34.65 5.04 23.46
N SER A 435 -35.42 5.57 22.50
CA SER A 435 -35.18 5.43 21.05
C SER A 435 -34.07 6.31 20.48
N THR A 436 -33.45 7.15 21.31
CA THR A 436 -32.41 8.12 20.88
C THR A 436 -31.02 7.51 20.78
N LEU A 437 -30.78 6.38 21.44
CA LEU A 437 -29.56 5.60 21.26
C LEU A 437 -29.74 4.55 20.16
N PRO A 438 -28.66 4.14 19.48
CA PRO A 438 -28.72 3.04 18.52
C PRO A 438 -29.28 1.75 19.13
N SER A 439 -29.76 0.86 18.24
CA SER A 439 -30.34 -0.42 18.65
C SER A 439 -29.30 -1.37 19.22
N ARG A 440 -29.77 -2.40 19.94
CA ARG A 440 -28.93 -3.53 20.36
C ARG A 440 -28.04 -4.09 19.24
N ASP A 441 -28.63 -4.33 18.07
CA ASP A 441 -27.94 -4.97 16.96
C ASP A 441 -26.82 -4.07 16.42
N TYR A 442 -26.98 -2.74 16.51
CA TYR A 442 -25.91 -1.80 16.19
C TYR A 442 -24.70 -1.96 17.12
N PHE A 443 -24.91 -1.96 18.44
CA PHE A 443 -23.81 -2.14 19.40
C PHE A 443 -23.16 -3.52 19.28
N ARG A 444 -23.96 -4.56 19.03
CA ARG A 444 -23.46 -5.92 18.75
C ARG A 444 -22.54 -5.94 17.53
N ASN A 445 -23.00 -5.40 16.40
CA ASN A 445 -22.24 -5.42 15.15
C ASN A 445 -20.90 -4.68 15.29
N HIS A 446 -20.89 -3.54 15.98
CA HIS A 446 -19.64 -2.83 16.24
C HIS A 446 -18.70 -3.62 17.17
N PHE A 447 -19.21 -4.21 18.26
CA PHE A 447 -18.40 -5.05 19.14
C PHE A 447 -17.77 -6.24 18.38
N GLU A 448 -18.56 -6.97 17.59
CA GLU A 448 -18.07 -8.11 16.81
C GLU A 448 -17.03 -7.66 15.77
N LYS A 449 -17.23 -6.50 15.13
CA LYS A 449 -16.25 -5.93 14.20
C LYS A 449 -14.95 -5.53 14.91
N ASP A 450 -15.02 -4.82 16.02
CA ASP A 450 -13.83 -4.43 16.79
C ASP A 450 -13.06 -5.65 17.29
N TYR A 451 -13.75 -6.72 17.74
CA TYR A 451 -13.12 -7.99 18.12
C TYR A 451 -12.33 -8.60 16.95
N VAL A 452 -12.89 -8.62 15.74
CA VAL A 452 -12.21 -9.14 14.54
C VAL A 452 -11.02 -8.27 14.16
N LEU A 453 -11.18 -6.94 14.18
CA LEU A 453 -10.10 -6.00 13.85
C LEU A 453 -8.94 -6.12 14.83
N ILE A 454 -9.20 -6.26 16.14
CA ILE A 454 -8.17 -6.53 17.16
C ILE A 454 -7.46 -7.85 16.85
N GLY A 455 -8.21 -8.93 16.55
CA GLY A 455 -7.63 -10.22 16.20
C GLY A 455 -6.70 -10.16 14.98
N GLN A 456 -7.07 -9.37 13.95
CA GLN A 456 -6.23 -9.14 12.77
C GLN A 456 -4.93 -8.42 13.14
N GLN A 457 -4.98 -7.40 14.00
CA GLN A 457 -3.79 -6.65 14.44
C GLN A 457 -2.87 -7.47 15.34
N CYS A 458 -3.42 -8.41 16.11
CA CYS A 458 -2.64 -9.33 16.93
C CYS A 458 -2.01 -10.49 16.13
N GLY A 459 -2.46 -10.74 14.90
CA GLY A 459 -2.00 -11.87 14.08
C GLY A 459 -2.53 -13.23 14.51
N ASP A 460 -3.51 -13.28 15.43
CA ASP A 460 -4.18 -14.51 15.90
C ASP A 460 -5.66 -14.22 16.20
N ILE A 461 -6.53 -14.36 15.19
CA ILE A 461 -7.97 -14.12 15.31
C ILE A 461 -8.67 -15.21 16.15
N GLU A 462 -8.12 -16.43 16.16
CA GLU A 462 -8.75 -17.57 16.83
C GLU A 462 -8.63 -17.44 18.35
N ASN A 463 -7.46 -17.02 18.83
CA ASN A 463 -7.14 -16.97 20.25
C ASN A 463 -7.09 -15.55 20.83
N CYS A 464 -7.45 -14.50 20.07
CA CYS A 464 -7.41 -13.12 20.57
C CYS A 464 -8.24 -12.91 21.84
N HIS A 465 -9.31 -13.69 22.07
CA HIS A 465 -10.09 -13.66 23.30
C HIS A 465 -9.25 -13.94 24.55
N VAL A 466 -8.23 -14.81 24.47
CA VAL A 466 -7.33 -15.13 25.59
C VAL A 466 -6.51 -13.91 25.98
N TRP A 467 -5.98 -13.20 24.98
CA TRP A 467 -5.26 -11.94 25.20
C TRP A 467 -6.19 -10.88 25.81
N LEU A 468 -7.41 -10.75 25.29
CA LEU A 468 -8.42 -9.83 25.85
C LEU A 468 -8.77 -10.17 27.32
N PHE A 469 -8.90 -11.45 27.68
CA PHE A 469 -9.09 -11.85 29.07
C PHE A 469 -7.92 -11.37 29.94
N ARG A 470 -6.68 -11.61 29.50
CA ARG A 470 -5.49 -11.15 30.22
C ARG A 470 -5.49 -9.62 30.41
N LEU A 471 -5.78 -8.86 29.36
CA LEU A 471 -5.85 -7.39 29.43
C LEU A 471 -6.91 -6.90 30.42
N ILE A 472 -8.15 -7.41 30.31
CA ILE A 472 -9.26 -7.01 31.18
C ILE A 472 -8.94 -7.33 32.64
N ASN A 473 -8.36 -8.50 32.91
CA ASN A 473 -7.97 -8.92 34.26
C ASN A 473 -6.88 -7.99 34.83
N HIS A 474 -5.92 -7.55 34.00
CA HIS A 474 -4.87 -6.62 34.43
C HIS A 474 -5.38 -5.20 34.71
N MET A 475 -6.54 -4.79 34.18
CA MET A 475 -7.14 -3.51 34.56
C MET A 475 -7.55 -3.43 36.04
N LEU A 476 -7.56 -4.55 36.78
CA LEU A 476 -7.76 -4.57 38.23
C LEU A 476 -6.60 -3.96 39.02
N ASP A 477 -5.43 -3.78 38.40
CA ASP A 477 -4.29 -3.13 39.03
C ASP A 477 -4.61 -1.67 39.40
N GLU A 478 -4.13 -1.23 40.57
CA GLU A 478 -4.40 0.11 41.11
C GLU A 478 -4.00 1.25 40.15
N THR A 479 -3.02 1.02 39.27
CA THR A 479 -2.57 1.99 38.27
C THR A 479 -3.68 2.42 37.30
N PHE A 480 -4.68 1.58 37.05
CA PHE A 480 -5.79 1.88 36.13
C PHE A 480 -7.03 2.48 36.85
N LEU A 481 -7.02 2.56 38.19
CA LEU A 481 -8.15 3.02 39.00
C LEU A 481 -8.16 4.55 39.19
N LEU A 482 -8.20 5.30 38.08
CA LEU A 482 -8.24 6.76 38.08
C LEU A 482 -9.52 7.29 38.75
N LYS A 483 -9.37 8.16 39.75
CA LYS A 483 -10.49 8.72 40.53
C LYS A 483 -11.24 9.83 39.78
N GLY A 484 -12.57 9.71 39.71
CA GLY A 484 -13.47 10.75 39.20
C GLY A 484 -14.48 10.22 38.19
N ILE A 485 -15.22 11.13 37.55
CA ILE A 485 -16.21 10.84 36.51
C ILE A 485 -15.69 11.30 35.15
N LEU A 486 -15.95 10.52 34.10
CA LEU A 486 -15.70 10.86 32.71
C LEU A 486 -16.70 11.91 32.19
N ASN A 487 -16.72 13.11 32.77
CA ASN A 487 -17.62 14.19 32.37
C ASN A 487 -16.96 15.24 31.46
N LYS A 488 -15.66 15.10 31.20
CA LYS A 488 -14.88 15.99 30.34
C LYS A 488 -14.09 15.19 29.33
N ASN A 489 -13.96 15.72 28.13
CA ASN A 489 -13.22 15.07 27.06
C ASN A 489 -11.74 14.86 27.43
N GLN A 490 -11.13 15.82 28.14
CA GLN A 490 -9.74 15.71 28.61
C GLN A 490 -9.50 14.46 29.48
N LYS A 491 -10.49 14.03 30.27
CA LYS A 491 -10.39 12.84 31.11
C LYS A 491 -10.49 11.54 30.30
N VAL A 492 -11.25 11.57 29.20
CA VAL A 492 -11.27 10.47 28.22
C VAL A 492 -9.90 10.33 27.57
N ILE A 493 -9.30 11.44 27.12
CA ILE A 493 -7.94 11.46 26.54
C ILE A 493 -6.91 10.93 27.55
N GLU A 494 -7.02 11.33 28.82
CA GLU A 494 -6.16 10.83 29.92
C GLU A 494 -6.29 9.32 30.09
N LEU A 495 -7.52 8.79 30.14
CA LEU A 495 -7.79 7.36 30.26
C LEU A 495 -7.24 6.56 29.06
N GLU A 496 -7.51 7.04 27.84
CA GLU A 496 -7.10 6.36 26.61
C GLU A 496 -5.58 6.32 26.47
N LYS A 497 -4.87 7.40 26.83
CA LYS A 497 -3.41 7.40 26.85
C LYS A 497 -2.85 6.48 27.92
N LEU A 498 -3.43 6.49 29.12
CA LEU A 498 -3.00 5.59 30.19
C LEU A 498 -3.13 4.12 29.76
N ILE A 499 -4.26 3.74 29.15
CA ILE A 499 -4.48 2.38 28.65
C ILE A 499 -3.52 2.05 27.50
N GLU A 500 -3.29 2.96 26.55
CA GLU A 500 -2.31 2.73 25.48
C GLU A 500 -0.90 2.49 26.06
N GLU A 501 -0.42 3.40 26.91
CA GLU A 501 0.97 3.42 27.37
C GLU A 501 1.27 2.35 28.44
N ARG A 502 0.31 2.02 29.31
CA ARG A 502 0.52 1.13 30.46
C ARG A 502 -0.09 -0.26 30.30
N LEU A 503 -1.17 -0.40 29.53
CA LEU A 503 -1.81 -1.70 29.28
C LEU A 503 -1.38 -2.26 27.93
N ILE A 504 -1.73 -1.59 26.83
CA ILE A 504 -1.51 -2.12 25.49
C ILE A 504 -0.03 -2.29 25.19
N PHE A 505 0.81 -1.27 25.39
CA PHE A 505 2.25 -1.36 25.11
C PHE A 505 2.97 -2.41 25.97
N ALA A 506 2.48 -2.69 27.18
CA ALA A 506 3.05 -3.73 28.04
C ALA A 506 2.80 -5.14 27.51
N HIS A 507 1.69 -5.35 26.78
CA HIS A 507 1.23 -6.68 26.35
C HIS A 507 1.25 -6.92 24.83
N ILE A 508 1.63 -5.93 24.03
CA ILE A 508 1.60 -6.03 22.56
C ILE A 508 2.87 -6.65 21.95
N ASN A 509 4.01 -6.62 22.66
CA ASN A 509 5.30 -7.03 22.11
C ASN A 509 5.33 -8.49 21.62
N SER A 510 4.68 -9.40 22.35
CA SER A 510 4.51 -10.80 21.93
C SER A 510 3.15 -11.36 22.37
N VAL A 511 2.10 -10.98 21.64
CA VAL A 511 0.74 -11.49 21.87
C VAL A 511 0.65 -13.03 21.84
N PRO A 512 1.31 -13.75 20.91
CA PRO A 512 1.27 -15.22 20.92
C PRO A 512 1.86 -15.83 22.19
N THR A 513 2.97 -15.27 22.71
CA THR A 513 3.57 -15.73 23.97
C THR A 513 2.62 -15.50 25.14
N GLU A 514 2.01 -14.31 25.20
CA GLU A 514 1.05 -13.95 26.24
C GLU A 514 -0.19 -14.86 26.25
N ILE A 515 -0.68 -15.24 25.06
CA ILE A 515 -1.77 -16.20 24.87
C ILE A 515 -1.36 -17.59 25.36
N ASN A 516 -0.18 -18.08 24.95
CA ASN A 516 0.30 -19.41 25.33
C ASN A 516 0.59 -19.52 26.83
N GLU A 517 1.16 -18.47 27.44
CA GLU A 517 1.32 -18.39 28.90
C GLU A 517 -0.01 -18.50 29.62
N TYR A 518 -1.03 -17.74 29.18
CA TYR A 518 -2.35 -17.80 29.80
C TYR A 518 -2.98 -19.19 29.63
N LYS A 519 -2.91 -19.77 28.42
CA LYS A 519 -3.41 -21.14 28.15
C LYS A 519 -2.73 -22.18 29.03
N ARG A 520 -1.41 -22.09 29.19
CA ARG A 520 -0.63 -22.97 30.07
C ARG A 520 -1.09 -22.84 31.52
N SER A 521 -1.15 -21.61 32.05
CA SER A 521 -1.61 -21.36 33.42
C SER A 521 -3.06 -21.84 33.64
N PHE A 522 -3.93 -21.67 32.66
CA PHE A 522 -5.32 -22.16 32.73
C PHE A 522 -5.37 -23.70 32.71
N ALA A 523 -4.55 -24.34 31.89
CA ALA A 523 -4.44 -25.79 31.85
C ALA A 523 -3.87 -26.35 33.16
N GLU A 524 -2.89 -25.69 33.79
CA GLU A 524 -2.38 -26.05 35.12
C GLU A 524 -3.45 -25.90 36.21
N TYR A 525 -4.22 -24.81 36.15
CA TYR A 525 -5.34 -24.55 37.06
C TYR A 525 -6.40 -25.66 36.99
N THR A 526 -6.74 -26.13 35.78
CA THR A 526 -7.71 -27.22 35.55
C THR A 526 -7.12 -28.62 35.79
N GLN A 527 -5.84 -28.86 35.52
CA GLN A 527 -5.17 -30.13 35.82
C GLN A 527 -4.99 -30.39 37.31
N LYS A 528 -4.83 -29.37 38.16
CA LYS A 528 -4.88 -29.57 39.62
C LYS A 528 -6.19 -30.23 40.08
N GLN A 529 -7.22 -30.26 39.22
CA GLN A 529 -8.50 -30.91 39.45
C GLN A 529 -8.66 -32.27 38.73
N SER A 530 -7.72 -32.69 37.86
CA SER A 530 -7.78 -33.96 37.10
C SER A 530 -6.41 -34.67 36.98
N GLU A 531 -6.33 -35.96 37.33
CA GLU A 531 -5.06 -36.69 37.53
C GLU A 531 -4.21 -36.99 36.27
N SER A 532 -4.60 -36.57 35.05
CA SER A 532 -3.84 -36.90 33.84
C SER A 532 -3.69 -35.76 32.84
N SER A 533 -2.46 -35.54 32.37
CA SER A 533 -2.16 -34.59 31.28
C SER A 533 -2.80 -35.07 29.97
N ARG A 534 -3.77 -34.31 29.46
CA ARG A 534 -4.44 -34.58 28.17
C ARG A 534 -3.44 -34.48 27.02
N LEU A 535 -3.59 -35.35 26.02
CA LEU A 535 -2.70 -35.37 24.85
C LEU A 535 -2.74 -34.05 24.08
N GLU A 536 -3.91 -33.45 24.00
CA GLU A 536 -4.16 -32.18 23.33
C GLU A 536 -3.24 -31.06 23.83
N TYR A 537 -2.91 -31.03 25.13
CA TYR A 537 -1.98 -30.02 25.65
C TYR A 537 -0.54 -30.19 25.13
N PHE A 538 -0.16 -31.39 24.70
CA PHE A 538 1.11 -31.60 24.01
C PHE A 538 1.00 -31.22 22.54
N VAL A 539 -0.17 -31.42 21.90
CA VAL A 539 -0.43 -30.99 20.51
C VAL A 539 -0.42 -29.46 20.42
N ASP A 540 -1.06 -28.78 21.37
CA ASP A 540 -1.09 -27.31 21.50
C ASP A 540 0.19 -26.71 22.09
N GLU A 541 1.20 -27.54 22.37
CA GLU A 541 2.52 -27.13 22.86
C GLU A 541 2.53 -26.41 24.23
N LEU A 542 1.54 -26.72 25.08
CA LEU A 542 1.40 -26.11 26.40
C LEU A 542 2.31 -26.76 27.45
N PHE A 543 2.53 -28.08 27.39
CA PHE A 543 3.37 -28.82 28.35
C PHE A 543 4.44 -29.67 27.68
N GLU A 544 5.58 -29.80 28.36
CA GLU A 544 6.65 -30.74 28.03
C GLU A 544 6.60 -31.97 28.94
N ASN A 545 6.98 -33.13 28.40
CA ASN A 545 7.21 -34.35 29.18
C ASN A 545 8.36 -35.12 28.54
N GLU A 546 9.60 -34.66 28.74
CA GLU A 546 10.83 -35.27 28.22
C GLU A 546 10.94 -36.79 28.52
N PRO A 547 10.58 -37.30 29.72
CA PRO A 547 10.59 -38.74 29.97
C PRO A 547 9.68 -39.56 29.05
N LYS A 548 8.55 -38.98 28.62
CA LYS A 548 7.57 -39.65 27.75
C LYS A 548 7.81 -39.38 26.27
N TYR A 549 8.14 -38.13 25.95
CA TYR A 549 8.38 -37.59 24.61
C TYR A 549 9.76 -36.91 24.58
N PRO A 550 10.85 -37.68 24.40
CA PRO A 550 12.20 -37.13 24.35
C PRO A 550 12.35 -36.19 23.16
N LEU A 551 13.16 -35.13 23.32
CA LEU A 551 13.48 -34.16 22.26
C LEU A 551 12.29 -33.31 21.79
N LEU A 552 11.16 -33.33 22.50
CA LEU A 552 9.93 -32.67 22.07
C LEU A 552 10.10 -31.16 21.79
N LYS A 553 11.02 -30.50 22.50
CA LYS A 553 11.42 -29.09 22.29
C LYS A 553 11.94 -28.76 20.88
N PHE A 554 12.43 -29.75 20.15
CA PHE A 554 12.92 -29.58 18.77
C PHE A 554 11.80 -29.76 17.72
N PHE A 555 10.60 -30.16 18.15
CA PHE A 555 9.45 -30.45 17.30
C PHE A 555 8.33 -29.42 17.54
N ASN A 556 8.69 -28.14 17.48
CA ASN A 556 7.76 -27.04 17.61
C ASN A 556 7.03 -26.74 16.30
N LEU A 557 5.82 -26.18 16.40
CA LEU A 557 5.09 -25.66 15.25
C LEU A 557 5.59 -24.25 14.89
N THR A 558 6.02 -24.08 13.64
CA THR A 558 6.40 -22.78 13.06
C THR A 558 5.41 -22.41 11.96
N ASN A 559 4.84 -21.20 12.03
CA ASN A 559 3.89 -20.70 11.02
C ASN A 559 4.55 -19.84 9.93
N ILE A 560 5.88 -19.80 9.87
CA ILE A 560 6.62 -18.91 8.96
C ILE A 560 6.35 -19.22 7.49
N TYR A 561 6.13 -20.50 7.15
CA TYR A 561 5.83 -20.95 5.79
C TYR A 561 4.33 -21.00 5.47
N ALA A 562 3.47 -20.84 6.48
CA ALA A 562 2.02 -20.88 6.34
C ALA A 562 1.40 -19.49 6.15
N THR A 563 2.15 -18.43 6.46
CA THR A 563 1.67 -17.03 6.43
C THR A 563 2.46 -16.22 5.41
N ASN A 564 1.84 -15.18 4.83
CA ASN A 564 2.56 -14.24 3.96
C ASN A 564 3.58 -13.45 4.82
N PRO A 565 4.90 -13.61 4.58
CA PRO A 565 5.93 -12.99 5.41
C PRO A 565 5.87 -11.46 5.44
N ILE A 566 5.52 -10.84 4.31
CA ILE A 566 5.44 -9.38 4.16
C ILE A 566 4.29 -8.83 4.99
N GLU A 567 3.10 -9.42 4.87
CA GLU A 567 1.93 -8.97 5.64
C GLU A 567 2.15 -9.16 7.13
N LYS A 568 2.70 -10.31 7.54
CA LYS A 568 3.06 -10.56 8.95
C LYS A 568 4.09 -9.56 9.47
N PHE A 569 5.11 -9.25 8.68
CA PHE A 569 6.10 -8.22 9.00
C PHE A 569 5.47 -6.84 9.13
N ARG A 570 4.61 -6.44 8.19
CA ARG A 570 3.89 -5.15 8.18
C ARG A 570 2.98 -5.02 9.40
N THR A 571 2.22 -6.06 9.76
CA THR A 571 1.40 -6.07 10.98
C THR A 571 2.25 -5.93 12.24
N LYS A 572 3.35 -6.68 12.37
CA LYS A 572 4.24 -6.56 13.53
C LYS A 572 4.95 -5.19 13.59
N LEU A 573 5.37 -4.64 12.46
CA LEU A 573 5.96 -3.29 12.38
C LEU A 573 4.97 -2.20 12.81
N GLN A 574 3.68 -2.38 12.48
CA GLN A 574 2.61 -1.50 12.94
C GLN A 574 2.28 -1.68 14.44
N ALA A 575 2.69 -2.78 15.07
CA ALA A 575 2.52 -3.00 16.49
C ALA A 575 3.63 -2.34 17.35
N ILE A 576 4.87 -2.27 16.86
CA ILE A 576 6.02 -1.69 17.60
C ILE A 576 5.77 -0.23 17.95
N PRO A 577 5.76 0.22 19.21
CA PRO A 577 5.57 1.63 19.58
C PRO A 577 6.53 2.58 18.85
N TYR A 578 6.02 3.68 18.29
CA TYR A 578 6.79 4.68 17.55
C TYR A 578 7.64 4.15 16.37
N SER A 579 7.22 3.08 15.70
CA SER A 579 7.90 2.51 14.52
C SER A 579 8.28 3.52 13.44
N GLU A 580 7.45 4.52 13.15
CA GLU A 580 7.77 5.60 12.20
C GLU A 580 9.01 6.44 12.59
N LYS A 581 9.34 6.48 13.89
CA LYS A 581 10.53 7.17 14.41
C LYS A 581 11.73 6.24 14.56
N LEU A 582 11.50 4.99 14.98
CA LEU A 582 12.55 4.01 15.20
C LEU A 582 13.08 3.44 13.87
N TYR A 583 12.17 3.06 12.97
CA TYR A 583 12.45 2.44 11.67
C TYR A 583 11.78 3.24 10.54
N PRO A 584 12.20 4.50 10.32
CA PRO A 584 11.52 5.41 9.39
C PRO A 584 11.53 4.90 7.96
N ILE A 585 12.64 4.36 7.47
CA ILE A 585 12.76 3.91 6.08
C ILE A 585 11.96 2.64 5.86
N THR A 586 12.10 1.68 6.77
CA THR A 586 11.37 0.42 6.72
C THR A 586 9.87 0.70 6.73
N THR A 587 9.39 1.54 7.64
CA THR A 587 7.97 1.91 7.72
C THR A 587 7.49 2.61 6.45
N PHE A 588 8.27 3.57 5.93
CA PHE A 588 7.96 4.29 4.70
C PHE A 588 7.84 3.38 3.48
N LEU A 589 8.82 2.49 3.27
CA LEU A 589 8.84 1.57 2.13
C LEU A 589 7.77 0.49 2.24
N MET A 590 7.62 -0.14 3.42
CA MET A 590 6.65 -1.20 3.61
C MET A 590 5.21 -0.73 3.40
N ASN A 591 4.89 0.53 3.70
CA ASN A 591 3.55 1.07 3.48
C ASN A 591 3.17 1.17 1.99
N ARG A 592 4.14 1.25 1.08
CA ARG A 592 3.93 1.43 -0.37
C ARG A 592 4.82 0.51 -1.23
N LEU A 593 5.13 -0.68 -0.71
CA LEU A 593 6.04 -1.63 -1.35
C LEU A 593 5.65 -1.90 -2.81
N GLU A 594 4.40 -2.27 -3.06
CA GLU A 594 3.85 -2.50 -4.40
C GLU A 594 3.99 -1.31 -5.35
N THR A 595 4.05 -0.07 -4.82
CA THR A 595 4.26 1.12 -5.64
C THR A 595 5.75 1.29 -5.99
N TYR A 596 6.65 1.12 -5.03
CA TYR A 596 8.10 1.33 -5.24
C TYR A 596 8.75 0.19 -6.03
N GLU A 597 8.16 -1.01 -6.07
CA GLU A 597 8.58 -2.11 -6.95
C GLU A 597 8.59 -1.75 -8.43
N ASN A 598 7.81 -0.75 -8.84
CA ASN A 598 7.76 -0.31 -10.23
C ASN A 598 9.04 0.43 -10.68
N ILE A 599 9.88 0.87 -9.74
CA ILE A 599 11.08 1.67 -10.03
C ILE A 599 12.07 0.90 -10.92
N GLN A 600 12.30 -0.38 -10.63
CA GLN A 600 13.25 -1.22 -11.36
C GLN A 600 12.92 -1.36 -12.85
N TYR A 601 11.64 -1.27 -13.22
CA TYR A 601 11.17 -1.39 -14.60
C TYR A 601 11.46 -0.16 -15.47
N LEU A 602 11.90 0.95 -14.86
CA LEU A 602 12.27 2.16 -15.60
C LEU A 602 13.45 1.92 -16.54
N TYR A 603 14.46 1.15 -16.13
CA TYR A 603 15.67 0.93 -16.93
C TYR A 603 15.41 0.17 -18.25
N PRO A 604 14.70 -0.98 -18.27
CA PRO A 604 14.33 -1.65 -19.52
C PRO A 604 13.53 -0.75 -20.47
N ILE A 605 12.60 0.05 -19.94
CA ILE A 605 11.78 0.96 -20.74
C ILE A 605 12.63 2.05 -21.38
N VAL A 606 13.48 2.73 -20.58
CA VAL A 606 14.40 3.76 -21.09
C VAL A 606 15.39 3.19 -22.09
N THR A 607 15.92 1.99 -21.86
CA THR A 607 16.88 1.37 -22.77
C THR A 607 16.27 1.16 -24.16
N PHE A 608 15.02 0.68 -24.22
CA PHE A 608 14.33 0.50 -25.48
C PHE A 608 13.96 1.82 -26.16
N THR A 609 13.45 2.81 -25.41
CA THR A 609 13.10 4.12 -25.99
C THR A 609 14.32 4.87 -26.50
N ASN A 610 15.45 4.84 -25.78
CA ASN A 610 16.71 5.42 -26.24
C ASN A 610 17.22 4.77 -27.53
N TYR A 611 17.09 3.44 -27.62
CA TYR A 611 17.43 2.70 -28.83
C TYR A 611 16.57 3.14 -30.01
N LEU A 612 15.25 3.26 -29.81
CA LEU A 612 14.33 3.74 -30.83
C LEU A 612 14.63 5.18 -31.25
N ILE A 613 14.93 6.07 -30.30
CA ILE A 613 15.35 7.45 -30.59
C ILE A 613 16.61 7.43 -31.46
N HIS A 614 17.66 6.71 -31.05
CA HIS A 614 18.89 6.62 -31.83
C HIS A 614 18.67 6.06 -33.24
N LYS A 615 17.78 5.07 -33.38
CA LYS A 615 17.48 4.40 -34.65
C LYS A 615 16.66 5.28 -35.61
N PHE A 616 15.63 5.96 -35.11
CA PHE A 616 14.61 6.59 -35.94
C PHE A 616 14.65 8.12 -35.97
N ASN A 617 15.46 8.78 -35.15
CA ASN A 617 15.47 10.25 -35.08
C ASN A 617 15.77 10.88 -36.45
N HIS A 618 14.88 11.75 -36.92
CA HIS A 618 14.86 12.37 -38.25
C HIS A 618 14.78 11.40 -39.46
N ARG A 619 14.59 10.09 -39.23
CA ARG A 619 14.62 9.05 -40.28
C ARG A 619 13.26 8.40 -40.56
N LEU A 620 12.32 8.54 -39.63
CA LEU A 620 10.98 7.97 -39.75
C LEU A 620 9.96 9.08 -40.02
N LYS A 621 9.05 8.88 -40.97
CA LYS A 621 7.93 9.79 -41.22
C LYS A 621 6.83 9.57 -40.18
N ARG A 622 6.17 10.65 -39.72
CA ARG A 622 5.07 10.54 -38.74
C ARG A 622 3.94 9.61 -39.24
N ASN A 623 3.57 9.69 -40.51
CA ASN A 623 2.51 8.84 -41.08
C ASN A 623 2.89 7.36 -41.11
N ASP A 624 4.16 7.05 -41.39
CA ASP A 624 4.64 5.67 -41.40
C ASP A 624 4.66 5.11 -39.97
N ALA A 625 5.07 5.92 -38.99
CA ALA A 625 5.04 5.55 -37.58
C ALA A 625 3.62 5.28 -37.04
N ALA A 626 2.63 5.99 -37.57
CA ALA A 626 1.22 5.85 -37.18
C ALA A 626 0.53 4.61 -37.79
N VAL A 627 1.11 4.01 -38.83
CA VAL A 627 0.51 2.89 -39.58
C VAL A 627 1.29 1.59 -39.41
N GLN A 628 2.61 1.65 -39.22
CA GLN A 628 3.43 0.47 -39.07
C GLN A 628 3.46 -0.03 -37.64
N THR A 629 3.29 -1.34 -37.49
CA THR A 629 3.30 -2.03 -36.21
C THR A 629 4.73 -2.28 -35.73
N ILE A 630 4.90 -2.54 -34.44
CA ILE A 630 6.21 -2.90 -33.88
C ILE A 630 6.72 -4.20 -34.52
N GLU A 631 5.85 -5.17 -34.82
CA GLU A 631 6.19 -6.46 -35.46
C GLU A 631 6.95 -6.29 -36.78
N TYR A 632 6.58 -5.29 -37.59
CA TYR A 632 7.26 -5.02 -38.85
C TYR A 632 8.77 -4.77 -38.65
N TYR A 633 9.13 -4.01 -37.62
CA TYR A 633 10.51 -3.66 -37.29
C TYR A 633 11.27 -4.77 -36.59
N LEU A 634 10.56 -5.70 -35.94
CA LEU A 634 11.14 -6.90 -35.33
C LEU A 634 11.54 -7.94 -36.37
N THR A 635 10.87 -7.96 -37.53
CA THR A 635 11.02 -9.01 -38.55
C THR A 635 11.81 -8.58 -39.78
N ASN A 636 11.72 -7.31 -40.19
CA ASN A 636 12.26 -6.84 -41.48
C ASN A 636 13.49 -5.92 -41.37
N GLY A 637 14.06 -5.74 -40.17
CA GLY A 637 15.22 -4.87 -39.93
C GLY A 637 16.58 -5.59 -40.02
N PRO A 638 17.66 -4.89 -40.41
CA PRO A 638 19.03 -5.44 -40.44
C PRO A 638 19.60 -5.74 -39.03
N ASP A 639 18.96 -5.21 -38.00
CA ASP A 639 19.26 -5.28 -36.57
C ASP A 639 18.14 -5.98 -35.77
N CYS A 640 17.40 -6.88 -36.44
CA CYS A 640 16.24 -7.58 -35.88
C CYS A 640 16.55 -8.28 -34.55
N GLU A 641 17.68 -8.99 -34.44
CA GLU A 641 18.06 -9.72 -33.23
C GLU A 641 18.24 -8.80 -32.00
N THR A 642 18.91 -7.65 -32.20
CA THR A 642 19.12 -6.66 -31.13
C THR A 642 17.80 -5.98 -30.76
N THR A 643 17.00 -5.61 -31.77
CA THR A 643 15.68 -5.00 -31.58
C THR A 643 14.75 -5.95 -30.81
N SER A 644 14.72 -7.24 -31.17
CA SER A 644 13.91 -8.27 -30.50
C SER A 644 14.33 -8.48 -29.05
N LYS A 645 15.64 -8.48 -28.75
CA LYS A 645 16.12 -8.61 -27.37
C LYS A 645 15.70 -7.44 -26.50
N LEU A 646 15.89 -6.20 -26.97
CA LEU A 646 15.50 -5.00 -26.24
C LEU A 646 13.98 -4.88 -26.10
N TYR A 647 13.24 -5.19 -27.17
CA TYR A 647 11.79 -5.22 -27.16
C TYR A 647 11.24 -6.24 -26.15
N LYS A 648 11.80 -7.45 -26.09
CA LYS A 648 11.38 -8.46 -25.11
C LYS A 648 11.56 -7.95 -23.68
N SER A 649 12.73 -7.38 -23.37
CA SER A 649 13.00 -6.80 -22.03
C SER A 649 12.05 -5.63 -21.70
N PHE A 650 11.73 -4.79 -22.68
CA PHE A 650 10.73 -3.73 -22.52
C PHE A 650 9.33 -4.31 -22.29
N LEU A 651 8.92 -5.30 -23.07
CA LEU A 651 7.58 -5.89 -23.00
C LEU A 651 7.37 -6.60 -21.66
N ASP A 652 8.38 -7.31 -21.18
CA ASP A 652 8.36 -7.92 -19.85
C ASP A 652 8.18 -6.83 -18.78
N ALA A 653 9.02 -5.79 -18.76
CA ALA A 653 8.91 -4.69 -17.81
C ALA A 653 7.58 -3.91 -17.92
N TRP A 654 7.05 -3.72 -19.13
CA TRP A 654 5.81 -2.97 -19.37
C TRP A 654 4.60 -3.67 -18.77
N TYR A 655 4.52 -5.00 -18.89
CA TYR A 655 3.39 -5.79 -18.37
C TYR A 655 3.51 -6.12 -16.87
N GLU A 656 4.70 -5.95 -16.27
CA GLU A 656 4.89 -6.08 -14.81
C GLU A 656 4.55 -4.78 -14.05
N LEU A 657 4.29 -3.65 -14.75
CA LEU A 657 3.88 -2.41 -14.11
C LEU A 657 2.49 -2.54 -13.47
N ASN A 658 2.41 -2.30 -12.16
CA ASN A 658 1.16 -2.30 -11.40
C ASN A 658 0.67 -0.88 -11.07
N LEU A 659 1.03 0.11 -11.89
CA LEU A 659 0.58 1.49 -11.74
C LEU A 659 -0.79 1.67 -12.40
N LYS A 660 -1.82 2.05 -11.63
CA LYS A 660 -3.16 2.31 -12.19
C LYS A 660 -3.25 3.65 -12.94
N GLU A 661 -2.49 4.64 -12.46
CA GLU A 661 -2.51 6.01 -12.98
C GLU A 661 -1.09 6.55 -13.11
N VAL A 662 -0.82 7.23 -14.23
CA VAL A 662 0.46 7.89 -14.51
C VAL A 662 0.23 9.34 -14.89
N ARG A 663 1.20 10.20 -14.59
CA ARG A 663 1.07 11.66 -14.71
C ARG A 663 2.11 12.26 -15.65
N TYR A 664 1.64 13.12 -16.54
CA TYR A 664 2.47 14.01 -17.36
C TYR A 664 1.96 15.44 -17.16
N ASP A 665 2.81 16.32 -16.62
CA ASP A 665 2.39 17.63 -16.13
C ASP A 665 1.13 17.53 -15.25
N CYS A 666 0.00 18.05 -15.74
CA CYS A 666 -1.30 18.06 -15.06
C CYS A 666 -2.33 17.12 -15.67
N GLN A 667 -1.89 16.23 -16.56
CA GLN A 667 -2.72 15.21 -17.16
C GLN A 667 -2.48 13.89 -16.43
N THR A 668 -3.57 13.23 -16.04
CA THR A 668 -3.54 11.86 -15.50
C THR A 668 -4.03 10.93 -16.61
N ALA A 669 -3.21 9.95 -16.96
CA ALA A 669 -3.58 8.88 -17.87
C ALA A 669 -3.73 7.57 -17.09
N LYS A 670 -4.73 6.76 -17.46
CA LYS A 670 -4.88 5.41 -16.93
C LYS A 670 -3.98 4.46 -17.70
N LEU A 671 -3.23 3.63 -16.99
CA LEU A 671 -2.43 2.57 -17.58
C LEU A 671 -3.25 1.28 -17.50
N GLU A 672 -3.82 0.87 -18.64
CA GLU A 672 -4.61 -0.36 -18.75
C GLU A 672 -4.03 -1.24 -19.87
N HIS A 673 -3.68 -2.48 -19.54
CA HIS A 673 -3.21 -3.47 -20.51
C HIS A 673 -4.40 -4.13 -21.20
N VAL A 674 -4.96 -3.45 -22.21
CA VAL A 674 -6.16 -3.94 -22.94
C VAL A 674 -5.84 -5.14 -23.86
N GLN A 675 -4.57 -5.34 -24.22
CA GLN A 675 -4.14 -6.37 -25.16
C GLN A 675 -3.32 -7.46 -24.46
N GLU A 676 -3.47 -8.71 -24.91
CA GLU A 676 -2.60 -9.83 -24.49
C GLU A 676 -1.14 -9.59 -24.89
N LYS A 677 -0.22 -10.05 -24.05
CA LYS A 677 1.23 -9.83 -24.17
C LYS A 677 1.78 -10.32 -25.52
N GLU A 678 1.32 -11.47 -26.03
CA GLU A 678 1.80 -12.01 -27.32
C GLU A 678 1.36 -11.18 -28.53
N ASN A 679 0.26 -10.43 -28.40
CA ASN A 679 -0.34 -9.67 -29.49
C ASN A 679 0.06 -8.19 -29.52
N PHE A 680 0.78 -7.72 -28.49
CA PHE A 680 1.18 -6.32 -28.36
C PHE A 680 1.94 -5.80 -29.59
N ALA A 681 2.96 -6.52 -30.07
CA ALA A 681 3.75 -6.09 -31.24
C ALA A 681 2.93 -6.01 -32.53
N LYS A 682 1.92 -6.88 -32.67
CA LYS A 682 1.08 -6.99 -33.88
C LYS A 682 0.05 -5.87 -33.94
N ASN A 683 -0.47 -5.47 -32.78
CA ASN A 683 -1.61 -4.55 -32.69
C ASN A 683 -1.21 -3.14 -32.25
N THR A 684 0.06 -2.91 -31.88
CA THR A 684 0.56 -1.61 -31.44
C THR A 684 1.41 -0.97 -32.53
N MET A 685 1.06 0.26 -32.88
CA MET A 685 1.84 1.09 -33.82
C MET A 685 3.12 1.57 -33.17
N ILE A 686 4.21 1.67 -33.95
CA ILE A 686 5.51 2.11 -33.43
C ILE A 686 5.44 3.52 -32.82
N ALA A 687 4.53 4.39 -33.30
CA ALA A 687 4.31 5.73 -32.75
C ALA A 687 3.98 5.75 -31.24
N VAL A 688 3.38 4.69 -30.68
CA VAL A 688 3.02 4.61 -29.26
C VAL A 688 4.25 4.52 -28.35
N VAL A 689 5.33 3.92 -28.85
CA VAL A 689 6.59 3.72 -28.10
C VAL A 689 7.67 4.76 -28.42
N LEU A 690 7.34 5.76 -29.25
CA LEU A 690 8.24 6.85 -29.63
C LEU A 690 7.87 8.13 -28.86
N LEU A 691 8.77 8.59 -27.98
CA LEU A 691 8.62 9.86 -27.29
C LEU A 691 8.69 11.00 -28.31
N ASN A 692 7.61 11.75 -28.52
CA ASN A 692 7.57 12.88 -29.47
C ASN A 692 7.18 14.19 -28.76
N ALA A 693 7.52 15.34 -29.36
CA ALA A 693 7.25 16.66 -28.78
C ALA A 693 5.83 17.18 -29.07
N SER A 694 5.19 16.65 -30.11
CA SER A 694 3.78 16.91 -30.37
C SER A 694 2.95 16.28 -29.26
N LYS A 695 2.21 17.07 -28.49
CA LYS A 695 1.31 16.59 -27.42
C LYS A 695 0.13 15.76 -27.96
N ASP A 696 0.37 14.81 -28.85
CA ASP A 696 -0.60 13.86 -29.37
C ASP A 696 -0.87 12.77 -28.33
N ALA A 697 -2.09 12.24 -28.32
CA ALA A 697 -2.53 11.28 -27.31
C ALA A 697 -1.71 9.96 -27.33
N THR A 698 -0.95 9.71 -28.39
CA THR A 698 -0.21 8.48 -28.65
C THR A 698 1.09 8.35 -27.87
N SER A 699 1.81 9.44 -27.57
CA SER A 699 3.12 9.39 -26.89
C SER A 699 3.07 9.80 -25.41
N ILE A 700 2.00 10.51 -25.01
CA ILE A 700 1.85 11.07 -23.66
C ILE A 700 1.88 9.97 -22.58
N LEU A 701 1.30 8.80 -22.84
CA LEU A 701 1.26 7.70 -21.86
C LEU A 701 2.66 7.24 -21.47
N LEU A 702 3.56 7.05 -22.45
CA LEU A 702 4.93 6.60 -22.19
C LEU A 702 5.74 7.67 -21.45
N ALA A 703 5.60 8.93 -21.87
CA ALA A 703 6.24 10.05 -21.17
C ALA A 703 5.73 10.17 -19.72
N ALA A 704 4.42 10.01 -19.50
CA ALA A 704 3.81 9.99 -18.18
C ALA A 704 4.38 8.85 -17.31
N CYS A 705 4.55 7.66 -17.88
CA CYS A 705 5.14 6.51 -17.17
C CYS A 705 6.57 6.82 -16.72
N LEU A 706 7.43 7.30 -17.62
CA LEU A 706 8.82 7.62 -17.32
C LEU A 706 8.95 8.66 -16.20
N ILE A 707 8.15 9.74 -16.29
CA ILE A 707 8.15 10.80 -15.28
C ILE A 707 7.62 10.28 -13.94
N THR A 708 6.53 9.51 -13.95
CA THR A 708 5.91 9.00 -12.72
C THR A 708 6.87 8.08 -11.97
N ILE A 709 7.49 7.13 -12.65
CA ILE A 709 8.43 6.19 -12.04
C ILE A 709 9.70 6.92 -11.59
N GLY A 710 10.23 7.86 -12.38
CA GLY A 710 11.35 8.70 -11.97
C GLY A 710 11.06 9.53 -10.72
N LYS A 711 9.82 10.02 -10.56
CA LYS A 711 9.37 10.71 -9.35
C LYS A 711 9.27 9.77 -8.15
N LEU A 712 8.85 8.51 -8.33
CA LEU A 712 8.83 7.52 -7.24
C LEU A 712 10.25 7.25 -6.70
N GLN A 713 11.24 7.12 -7.58
CA GLN A 713 12.66 7.02 -7.17
C GLN A 713 13.08 8.24 -6.34
N ASN A 714 12.79 9.44 -6.85
CA ASN A 714 13.13 10.69 -6.19
C ASN A 714 12.44 10.81 -4.82
N GLU A 715 11.25 10.26 -4.66
CA GLU A 715 10.52 10.22 -3.41
C GLU A 715 11.30 9.43 -2.33
N VAL A 716 11.77 8.22 -2.69
CA VAL A 716 12.57 7.36 -1.79
C VAL A 716 13.86 8.05 -1.37
N VAL A 717 14.59 8.62 -2.33
CA VAL A 717 15.86 9.32 -2.09
C VAL A 717 15.65 10.58 -1.23
N ASN A 718 14.61 11.37 -1.53
CA ASN A 718 14.28 12.56 -0.75
C ASN A 718 13.90 12.22 0.70
N TYR A 719 13.06 11.20 0.90
CA TYR A 719 12.66 10.76 2.23
C TYR A 719 13.87 10.34 3.07
N PHE A 720 14.75 9.50 2.51
CA PHE A 720 16.00 9.09 3.15
C PHE A 720 16.86 10.28 3.60
N HIS A 721 17.11 11.23 2.70
CA HIS A 721 17.95 12.39 3.02
C HIS A 721 17.28 13.41 3.94
N ASN A 722 15.95 13.55 3.91
CA ASN A 722 15.22 14.43 4.83
C ASN A 722 15.21 13.86 6.26
N THR A 723 15.08 12.54 6.40
CA THR A 723 14.89 11.91 7.71
C THR A 723 16.22 11.56 8.40
N LEU A 724 17.28 11.18 7.66
CA LEU A 724 18.54 10.71 8.25
C LEU A 724 19.76 11.61 8.03
N SER A 725 19.78 12.46 7.00
CA SER A 725 20.97 13.25 6.67
C SER A 725 20.96 14.59 7.41
N THR A 726 22.04 14.91 8.12
CA THR A 726 22.29 16.25 8.72
C THR A 726 22.57 17.34 7.67
N ASP A 727 22.49 17.00 6.39
CA ASP A 727 22.78 17.91 5.27
C ASP A 727 21.60 18.85 4.99
N LEU A 728 21.36 19.78 5.93
CA LEU A 728 20.42 20.91 5.82
C LEU A 728 20.70 21.80 4.60
N SER A 729 21.89 21.67 3.98
CA SER A 729 22.34 22.50 2.87
C SER A 729 21.92 21.99 1.48
N GLY A 730 21.43 20.75 1.38
CA GLY A 730 20.97 20.14 0.12
C GLY A 730 22.07 19.92 -0.93
N ARG A 731 23.36 20.13 -0.61
CA ARG A 731 24.46 20.09 -1.59
C ARG A 731 24.69 18.70 -2.18
N ARG A 732 24.69 17.64 -1.36
CA ARG A 732 24.79 16.26 -1.88
C ARG A 732 23.63 15.89 -2.82
N ARG A 733 22.45 16.49 -2.66
CA ARG A 733 21.26 16.25 -3.51
C ARG A 733 21.42 16.82 -4.92
N GLN A 734 22.16 17.92 -5.05
CA GLN A 734 22.34 18.63 -6.32
C GLN A 734 23.57 18.12 -7.10
N GLU A 735 24.54 17.51 -6.43
CA GLU A 735 25.77 17.00 -7.05
C GLU A 735 25.58 15.68 -7.83
N HIS A 736 24.51 14.92 -7.56
CA HIS A 736 24.26 13.60 -8.16
C HIS A 736 22.86 13.50 -8.83
N ILE A 737 22.63 14.31 -9.85
CA ILE A 737 21.41 14.27 -10.68
C ILE A 737 21.72 13.58 -12.02
N VAL A 738 20.93 12.57 -12.38
CA VAL A 738 21.07 11.82 -13.64
C VAL A 738 19.81 12.01 -14.50
N PRO A 739 19.92 12.41 -15.78
CA PRO A 739 18.78 12.47 -16.69
C PRO A 739 18.06 11.12 -16.81
N VAL A 740 16.73 11.11 -16.93
CA VAL A 740 15.93 9.87 -17.14
C VAL A 740 16.52 9.02 -18.28
N GLN A 741 16.88 9.62 -19.41
CA GLN A 741 17.47 8.89 -20.55
C GLN A 741 18.91 8.39 -20.31
N SER A 742 19.60 8.81 -19.23
CA SER A 742 20.98 8.39 -18.92
C SER A 742 21.08 7.40 -17.75
N ILE A 743 19.94 6.92 -17.25
CA ILE A 743 19.91 5.97 -16.13
C ILE A 743 20.58 4.65 -16.51
N ARG A 744 21.18 4.03 -15.50
CA ARG A 744 21.68 2.67 -15.52
C ARG A 744 20.97 1.88 -14.44
N ARG A 745 21.08 0.56 -14.49
CA ARG A 745 20.52 -0.32 -13.47
C ARG A 745 20.97 0.07 -12.06
N GLU A 746 22.27 0.38 -11.87
CA GLU A 746 22.81 0.82 -10.57
C GLU A 746 22.28 2.16 -10.04
N HIS A 747 21.61 2.96 -10.88
CA HIS A 747 21.04 4.26 -10.49
C HIS A 747 19.62 4.14 -9.92
N LEU A 748 19.01 2.96 -9.98
CA LEU A 748 17.62 2.73 -9.59
C LEU A 748 17.53 1.97 -8.28
N PHE A 749 16.49 2.27 -7.50
CA PHE A 749 16.17 1.48 -6.33
C PHE A 749 15.56 0.14 -6.77
N GLU A 750 16.28 -0.96 -6.51
CA GLU A 750 15.81 -2.31 -6.76
C GLU A 750 15.27 -2.93 -5.47
N ILE A 751 13.96 -3.10 -5.47
CA ILE A 751 13.19 -3.71 -4.40
C ILE A 751 12.14 -4.63 -5.02
N ASN A 752 12.07 -5.86 -4.51
CA ASN A 752 11.13 -6.88 -4.96
C ASN A 752 10.53 -7.54 -3.72
N ALA A 753 9.20 -7.64 -3.64
CA ALA A 753 8.48 -8.38 -2.61
C ALA A 753 9.04 -9.78 -2.42
N ASP A 754 9.34 -10.52 -3.50
CA ASP A 754 9.85 -11.88 -3.40
C ASP A 754 11.24 -11.90 -2.75
N GLU A 755 12.12 -10.94 -3.09
CA GLU A 755 13.44 -10.82 -2.46
C GLU A 755 13.33 -10.44 -0.98
N ILE A 756 12.44 -9.49 -0.64
CA ILE A 756 12.20 -9.10 0.75
C ILE A 756 11.59 -10.25 1.53
N SER A 757 10.60 -10.94 0.96
CA SER A 757 9.97 -12.10 1.56
C SER A 757 11.01 -13.18 1.83
N GLN A 758 11.91 -13.43 0.88
CA GLN A 758 13.02 -14.35 1.07
C GLN A 758 13.94 -13.87 2.20
N GLN A 759 14.41 -12.62 2.20
CA GLN A 759 15.26 -12.05 3.26
C GLN A 759 14.61 -12.10 4.66
N LEU A 760 13.30 -11.83 4.74
CA LEU A 760 12.51 -11.94 5.97
C LEU A 760 12.42 -13.38 6.49
N VAL A 761 12.59 -14.38 5.63
CA VAL A 761 12.50 -15.82 5.95
C VAL A 761 13.86 -16.51 6.01
N THR A 762 14.95 -15.88 5.55
CA THR A 762 16.31 -16.43 5.61
C THR A 762 17.18 -15.72 6.64
N ASP A 763 17.14 -14.39 6.68
CA ASP A 763 18.21 -13.59 7.28
C ASP A 763 17.74 -12.62 8.37
N SER A 764 16.46 -12.23 8.37
CA SER A 764 15.97 -11.09 9.18
C SER A 764 14.99 -11.48 10.30
N PHE A 765 15.02 -12.71 10.78
CA PHE A 765 14.20 -13.16 11.90
C PHE A 765 14.91 -14.19 12.77
N MET A 766 14.46 -14.27 14.02
CA MET A 766 14.76 -15.34 14.94
C MET A 766 13.45 -16.03 15.34
N ILE A 767 13.45 -17.36 15.31
CA ILE A 767 12.41 -18.17 15.94
C ILE A 767 12.74 -18.30 17.42
N ASN A 768 11.74 -18.12 18.27
CA ASN A 768 11.87 -18.54 19.65
C ASN A 768 11.82 -20.08 19.72
N TYR A 769 12.95 -20.71 20.02
CA TYR A 769 13.10 -22.17 20.08
C TYR A 769 12.56 -22.78 21.39
N GLU A 770 12.13 -21.97 22.35
CA GLU A 770 11.44 -22.50 23.54
C GLU A 770 10.14 -23.21 23.13
N TYR A 771 9.84 -24.33 23.78
CA TYR A 771 8.70 -25.17 23.42
C TYR A 771 7.38 -24.40 23.45
N GLY A 772 6.63 -24.52 22.35
CA GLY A 772 5.37 -23.79 22.16
C GLY A 772 5.50 -22.30 21.86
N LYS A 773 6.73 -21.77 21.72
CA LYS A 773 6.95 -20.36 21.37
C LYS A 773 7.40 -20.15 19.93
N SER A 774 7.60 -21.21 19.14
CA SER A 774 8.15 -21.09 17.77
C SER A 774 7.20 -20.49 16.74
N ARG A 775 5.94 -20.23 17.11
CA ARG A 775 5.01 -19.39 16.33
C ARG A 775 5.33 -17.90 16.44
N ASP A 776 6.06 -17.49 17.48
CA ASP A 776 6.51 -16.12 17.65
C ASP A 776 7.79 -15.86 16.84
N ILE A 777 7.63 -15.05 15.79
CA ILE A 777 8.71 -14.64 14.90
C ILE A 777 9.22 -13.28 15.35
N ILE A 778 10.46 -13.21 15.83
CA ILE A 778 11.08 -11.95 16.23
C ILE A 778 11.89 -11.45 15.04
N TYR A 779 11.48 -10.34 14.44
CA TYR A 779 12.21 -9.75 13.31
C TYR A 779 13.36 -8.88 13.81
N ASP A 780 14.49 -8.93 13.11
CA ASP A 780 15.59 -7.99 13.30
C ASP A 780 15.32 -6.72 12.49
N TYR A 781 14.55 -5.80 13.09
CA TYR A 781 14.18 -4.55 12.45
C TYR A 781 15.38 -3.63 12.21
N ASP A 782 16.41 -3.70 13.05
CA ASP A 782 17.62 -2.90 12.91
C ASP A 782 18.41 -3.31 11.67
N GLU A 783 18.57 -4.62 11.44
CA GLU A 783 19.26 -5.15 10.25
C GLU A 783 18.50 -4.81 8.97
N ILE A 784 17.17 -4.98 8.94
CA ILE A 784 16.34 -4.63 7.78
C ILE A 784 16.46 -3.13 7.46
N GLU A 785 16.34 -2.29 8.48
CA GLU A 785 16.49 -0.84 8.35
C GLU A 785 17.88 -0.48 7.81
N LEU A 786 18.94 -1.15 8.27
CA LEU A 786 20.31 -0.94 7.80
C LEU A 786 20.51 -1.38 6.34
N VAL A 787 20.00 -2.55 5.95
CA VAL A 787 20.06 -3.06 4.57
C VAL A 787 19.36 -2.09 3.62
N LEU A 788 18.17 -1.62 3.97
CA LEU A 788 17.41 -0.65 3.17
C LEU A 788 18.13 0.71 3.09
N ARG A 789 18.71 1.18 4.21
CA ARG A 789 19.55 2.40 4.23
C ARG A 789 20.72 2.30 3.26
N ASN A 790 21.44 1.18 3.28
CA ASN A 790 22.60 0.96 2.43
C ASN A 790 22.21 0.95 0.94
N LYS A 791 21.08 0.32 0.59
CA LYS A 791 20.54 0.32 -0.79
C LYS A 791 20.21 1.73 -1.30
N ILE A 792 19.72 2.63 -0.44
CA ILE A 792 19.30 3.99 -0.84
C ILE A 792 20.45 5.00 -0.83
N SER A 793 21.42 4.82 0.07
CA SER A 793 22.43 5.83 0.41
C SER A 793 23.21 6.45 -0.77
N ASN A 794 23.41 5.70 -1.85
CA ASN A 794 24.19 6.10 -3.03
C ASN A 794 23.33 6.35 -4.28
N LEU A 795 22.00 6.32 -4.16
CA LEU A 795 21.13 6.49 -5.32
C LEU A 795 21.10 7.96 -5.77
N PRO A 796 21.24 8.22 -7.08
CA PRO A 796 21.10 9.57 -7.61
C PRO A 796 19.63 9.99 -7.69
N MET A 797 19.42 11.30 -7.74
CA MET A 797 18.15 11.87 -8.16
C MET A 797 18.01 11.75 -9.68
N ILE A 798 16.80 11.47 -10.16
CA ILE A 798 16.47 11.39 -11.58
C ILE A 798 15.90 12.74 -12.05
N ASP A 799 16.52 13.36 -13.04
CA ASP A 799 15.97 14.56 -13.70
C ASP A 799 14.85 14.16 -14.65
N THR A 800 13.61 14.40 -14.21
CA THR A 800 12.38 14.16 -14.97
C THR A 800 11.90 15.37 -15.77
N GLU A 801 12.57 16.53 -15.68
CA GLU A 801 12.12 17.77 -16.34
C GLU A 801 12.59 17.84 -17.81
N LYS A 802 13.75 17.23 -18.10
CA LYS A 802 14.37 17.27 -19.43
C LYS A 802 14.29 15.92 -20.12
N LEU A 803 13.12 15.60 -20.68
CA LEU A 803 12.99 14.46 -21.58
C LEU A 803 13.55 14.80 -22.97
N GLN A 804 14.39 13.93 -23.49
CA GLN A 804 14.77 13.91 -24.90
C GLN A 804 13.65 13.29 -25.74
N TYR A 805 13.20 14.03 -26.75
CA TYR A 805 12.17 13.60 -27.71
C TYR A 805 12.80 13.21 -29.05
N LEU A 806 12.14 12.27 -29.74
CA LEU A 806 12.34 11.97 -31.14
C LEU A 806 11.75 13.09 -32.00
N ASN A 807 12.48 13.47 -33.04
CA ASN A 807 11.95 14.30 -34.12
C ASN A 807 11.65 13.43 -35.35
N TYR A 808 10.49 13.60 -35.98
CA TYR A 808 10.20 12.91 -37.23
C TYR A 808 10.96 13.53 -38.40
N GLN A 809 11.04 12.79 -39.51
CA GLN A 809 11.62 13.30 -40.76
C GLN A 809 10.92 14.61 -41.18
N PHE A 810 11.69 15.61 -41.60
CA PHE A 810 11.24 16.98 -41.95
C PHE A 810 10.75 17.86 -40.78
N GLU A 811 10.74 17.38 -39.53
CA GLU A 811 10.46 18.20 -38.34
C GLU A 811 11.74 18.88 -37.81
N LEU A 812 12.27 19.82 -38.58
CA LEU A 812 13.48 20.59 -38.23
C LEU A 812 13.24 21.78 -37.28
N TYR A 813 11.99 22.03 -36.93
CA TYR A 813 11.53 23.20 -36.18
C TYR A 813 10.86 22.73 -34.88
N GLY A 814 11.50 23.02 -33.74
CA GLY A 814 10.85 22.92 -32.43
C GLY A 814 9.98 24.15 -32.16
N GLU A 815 9.24 24.16 -31.05
CA GLU A 815 8.40 25.30 -30.65
C GLU A 815 9.17 26.62 -30.53
N ASN A 816 10.50 26.60 -30.31
CA ASN A 816 11.31 27.80 -30.04
C ASN A 816 12.66 27.92 -30.81
N SER A 817 13.09 26.95 -31.61
CA SER A 817 14.32 27.09 -32.43
C SER A 817 14.30 26.23 -33.70
N SER A 818 15.13 26.63 -34.66
CA SER A 818 15.31 26.02 -35.98
C SER A 818 16.73 25.47 -36.05
N LEU A 819 16.89 24.17 -36.32
CA LEU A 819 18.21 23.53 -36.47
C LEU A 819 19.09 24.29 -37.49
N ILE A 820 18.47 24.78 -38.57
CA ILE A 820 19.15 25.60 -39.59
C ILE A 820 19.62 26.95 -39.01
N THR A 821 18.82 27.56 -38.13
CA THR A 821 19.18 28.84 -37.49
C THR A 821 20.32 28.63 -36.49
N ASP A 822 20.26 27.57 -35.70
CA ASP A 822 21.30 27.22 -34.72
C ASP A 822 22.64 26.89 -35.42
N VAL A 823 22.58 26.25 -36.59
CA VAL A 823 23.78 26.00 -37.41
C VAL A 823 24.28 27.31 -38.06
N ARG A 824 23.40 28.21 -38.52
CA ARG A 824 23.79 29.52 -39.09
C ARG A 824 24.49 30.44 -38.08
N THR A 825 24.07 30.40 -36.82
CA THR A 825 24.69 31.23 -35.77
C THR A 825 26.08 30.71 -35.38
N ARG A 826 26.32 29.40 -35.51
CA ARG A 826 27.60 28.76 -35.17
C ARG A 826 28.58 28.65 -36.33
N LEU A 827 28.08 28.42 -37.54
CA LEU A 827 28.90 28.19 -38.74
C LEU A 827 28.57 29.21 -39.82
N LYS A 828 29.58 29.96 -40.26
CA LYS A 828 29.45 30.89 -41.39
C LYS A 828 29.04 30.12 -42.65
N GLN A 829 27.87 30.45 -43.19
CA GLN A 829 27.34 29.85 -44.41
C GLN A 829 27.64 30.70 -45.65
N GLU A 830 28.02 30.04 -46.74
CA GLU A 830 28.34 30.62 -48.04
C GLU A 830 27.57 29.86 -49.14
N PRO A 831 27.07 30.56 -50.19
CA PRO A 831 26.35 29.92 -51.28
C PRO A 831 27.26 28.95 -52.06
N LEU A 832 26.67 27.91 -52.65
CA LEU A 832 27.38 26.98 -53.54
C LEU A 832 27.89 27.72 -54.78
N GLU A 833 29.13 27.38 -55.18
CA GLU A 833 29.71 27.93 -56.41
C GLU A 833 28.83 27.60 -57.64
N PRO A 834 28.61 28.53 -58.59
CA PRO A 834 27.68 28.33 -59.69
C PRO A 834 27.96 27.09 -60.55
N THR A 835 29.24 26.70 -60.65
CA THR A 835 29.68 25.51 -61.40
C THR A 835 29.40 24.22 -60.64
N GLU A 836 29.54 24.20 -59.31
CA GLU A 836 29.19 23.07 -58.45
C GLU A 836 27.67 22.92 -58.34
N ARG A 837 26.95 24.03 -58.15
CA ARG A 837 25.48 24.04 -58.09
C ARG A 837 24.85 23.43 -59.35
N LYS A 838 25.36 23.75 -60.55
CA LYS A 838 24.91 23.13 -61.81
C LYS A 838 25.15 21.62 -61.88
N LYS A 839 26.32 21.15 -61.39
CA LYS A 839 26.63 19.71 -61.32
C LYS A 839 25.68 18.99 -60.36
N LEU A 840 25.43 19.59 -59.19
CA LEU A 840 24.52 19.05 -58.18
C LEU A 840 23.09 18.96 -58.70
N ILE A 841 22.59 20.00 -59.37
CA ILE A 841 21.26 20.00 -60.00
C ILE A 841 21.09 18.80 -60.94
N GLY A 842 22.05 18.55 -61.84
CA GLY A 842 21.97 17.42 -62.77
C GLY A 842 21.96 16.05 -62.09
N LEU A 843 22.53 15.95 -60.88
CA LEU A 843 22.55 14.72 -60.10
C LEU A 843 21.29 14.53 -59.27
N ILE A 844 20.78 15.60 -58.65
CA ILE A 844 19.54 15.60 -57.89
C ILE A 844 18.35 15.26 -58.79
N GLN A 845 18.33 15.80 -60.02
CA GLN A 845 17.31 15.46 -61.01
C GLN A 845 17.30 13.98 -61.43
N GLY A 846 18.43 13.28 -61.28
CA GLY A 846 18.56 11.85 -61.56
C GLY A 846 18.44 10.95 -60.33
N MET A 847 18.07 11.48 -59.16
CA MET A 847 17.71 10.70 -57.97
C MET A 847 16.26 10.20 -58.10
N ASP A 848 15.98 9.01 -57.57
CA ASP A 848 14.59 8.60 -57.36
C ASP A 848 14.01 9.27 -56.09
N ASN A 849 12.70 9.12 -55.91
CA ASN A 849 11.96 9.77 -54.83
C ASN A 849 12.42 9.32 -53.43
N ASP A 850 12.86 8.08 -53.27
CA ASP A 850 13.29 7.56 -51.97
C ASP A 850 14.72 7.99 -51.66
N ASP A 851 15.62 7.99 -52.66
CA ASP A 851 16.99 8.45 -52.54
C ASP A 851 17.09 9.93 -52.15
N ILE A 852 16.30 10.81 -52.79
CA ILE A 852 16.33 12.25 -52.49
C ILE A 852 15.78 12.55 -51.08
N VAL A 853 14.74 11.82 -50.65
CA VAL A 853 14.12 11.95 -49.32
C VAL A 853 15.05 11.41 -48.24
N ASN A 854 15.68 10.26 -48.47
CA ASN A 854 16.67 9.68 -47.56
C ASN A 854 17.89 10.58 -47.43
N PHE A 855 18.33 11.21 -48.53
CA PHE A 855 19.45 12.14 -48.50
C PHE A 855 19.11 13.39 -47.67
N LEU A 856 17.90 13.92 -47.80
CA LEU A 856 17.47 15.05 -46.97
C LEU A 856 17.43 14.67 -45.47
N GLY A 857 16.83 13.54 -45.11
CA GLY A 857 16.80 13.07 -43.71
C GLY A 857 18.19 12.75 -43.14
N SER A 858 19.14 12.37 -44.01
CA SER A 858 20.55 12.21 -43.63
C SER A 858 21.19 13.54 -43.25
N LEU A 859 20.89 14.61 -43.98
CA LEU A 859 21.36 15.96 -43.67
C LEU A 859 20.71 16.53 -42.41
N ASP A 860 19.44 16.23 -42.14
CA ASP A 860 18.77 16.57 -40.86
C ASP A 860 19.54 16.01 -39.67
N TYR A 861 19.98 14.75 -39.79
CA TYR A 861 20.80 14.08 -38.78
C TYR A 861 22.18 14.76 -38.63
N VAL A 862 22.81 15.16 -39.74
CA VAL A 862 24.08 15.93 -39.72
C VAL A 862 23.89 17.29 -39.02
N PHE A 863 22.80 18.02 -39.29
CA PHE A 863 22.50 19.28 -38.60
C PHE A 863 22.37 19.14 -37.09
N THR A 864 21.81 18.01 -36.63
CA THR A 864 21.71 17.72 -35.19
C THR A 864 23.09 17.68 -34.51
N TYR A 865 24.09 17.08 -35.16
CA TYR A 865 25.47 17.06 -34.63
C TYR A 865 26.17 18.41 -34.79
N LEU A 866 25.95 19.12 -35.90
CA LEU A 866 26.53 20.47 -36.10
C LEU A 866 25.99 21.50 -35.09
N ARG A 867 24.79 21.27 -34.55
CA ARG A 867 24.25 22.07 -33.44
C ARG A 867 25.09 21.92 -32.17
N ASP A 868 25.66 20.75 -31.87
CA ASP A 868 26.19 20.43 -30.55
C ASP A 868 27.73 20.35 -30.49
N ILE A 869 28.42 20.31 -31.65
CA ILE A 869 29.89 20.18 -31.72
C ILE A 869 30.59 21.53 -31.68
N ASP A 870 31.57 21.68 -30.79
CA ASP A 870 32.54 22.78 -30.80
C ASP A 870 33.58 22.56 -31.91
N MET A 871 33.44 23.27 -33.03
CA MET A 871 34.44 23.27 -34.09
C MET A 871 35.47 24.39 -33.86
N ASP A 872 36.76 24.04 -33.88
CA ASP A 872 37.84 25.02 -33.84
C ASP A 872 37.86 25.81 -35.16
N LEU A 873 37.41 27.07 -35.09
CA LEU A 873 37.24 27.97 -36.24
C LEU A 873 38.55 28.32 -36.96
N ASN A 874 39.71 27.88 -36.43
CA ASN A 874 41.03 28.11 -37.00
C ASN A 874 41.50 27.00 -37.96
N ILE A 875 40.74 25.91 -38.12
CA ILE A 875 41.04 24.80 -39.03
C ILE A 875 40.23 24.96 -40.34
N GLU A 876 40.81 24.55 -41.47
CA GLU A 876 40.11 24.46 -42.76
C GLU A 876 38.80 23.67 -42.59
N MET A 877 37.67 24.29 -42.95
CA MET A 877 36.34 23.70 -42.72
C MET A 877 36.27 22.30 -43.35
N PRO A 878 35.82 21.26 -42.63
CA PRO A 878 35.76 19.92 -43.19
C PRO A 878 34.66 19.81 -44.25
N THR A 879 34.77 18.79 -45.11
CA THR A 879 33.66 18.41 -45.98
C THR A 879 32.62 17.63 -45.18
N ILE A 880 31.39 17.52 -45.71
CA ILE A 880 30.35 16.64 -45.14
C ILE A 880 30.93 15.23 -44.94
N GLN A 881 31.78 14.76 -45.86
CA GLN A 881 32.45 13.47 -45.75
C GLN A 881 33.33 13.33 -44.51
N THR A 882 34.31 14.21 -44.38
CA THR A 882 35.28 14.15 -43.29
C THR A 882 34.60 14.33 -41.94
N PHE A 883 33.56 15.17 -41.88
CA PHE A 883 32.79 15.40 -40.66
C PHE A 883 32.03 14.15 -40.19
N VAL A 884 31.29 13.50 -41.08
CA VAL A 884 30.47 12.33 -40.73
C VAL A 884 31.37 11.12 -40.41
N GLU A 885 32.48 10.93 -41.14
CA GLU A 885 33.46 9.87 -40.86
C GLU A 885 34.09 10.02 -39.47
N LYS A 886 34.40 11.25 -39.06
CA LYS A 886 35.03 11.54 -37.77
C LYS A 886 34.07 11.53 -36.59
N ASN A 887 32.85 12.07 -36.75
CA ASN A 887 31.98 12.40 -35.62
C ASN A 887 30.70 11.55 -35.50
N ILE A 888 30.26 10.88 -36.57
CA ILE A 888 28.94 10.21 -36.60
C ILE A 888 29.05 8.69 -36.86
N ARG A 889 30.09 8.24 -37.57
CA ARG A 889 30.23 6.91 -38.22
C ARG A 889 29.38 6.82 -39.50
N TRP A 890 30.06 6.86 -40.65
CA TRP A 890 29.50 6.98 -42.00
C TRP A 890 28.47 5.91 -42.39
N GLN A 891 28.66 4.66 -41.91
CA GLN A 891 27.83 3.49 -42.23
C GLN A 891 26.37 3.63 -41.78
N SER A 892 26.09 4.53 -40.83
CA SER A 892 24.76 4.76 -40.27
C SER A 892 24.08 6.05 -40.75
N CYS A 893 24.71 6.83 -41.64
CA CYS A 893 24.26 8.21 -41.91
C CYS A 893 23.85 8.51 -43.36
N LEU A 894 24.53 7.96 -44.38
CA LEU A 894 24.25 8.29 -45.78
C LEU A 894 24.04 7.02 -46.60
N SER A 895 23.11 7.06 -47.57
CA SER A 895 22.85 5.90 -48.43
C SER A 895 24.08 5.55 -49.29
N ASP A 896 24.21 4.27 -49.63
CA ASP A 896 25.29 3.76 -50.48
C ASP A 896 25.32 4.44 -51.87
N TYR A 897 24.17 4.96 -52.31
CA TYR A 897 24.00 5.73 -53.54
C TYR A 897 24.68 7.11 -53.44
N VAL A 898 24.42 7.86 -52.36
CA VAL A 898 25.07 9.16 -52.10
C VAL A 898 26.57 8.99 -51.84
N ARG A 899 26.97 7.87 -51.22
CA ARG A 899 28.38 7.52 -50.97
C ARG A 899 29.24 7.43 -52.23
N ARG A 900 28.69 6.98 -53.36
CA ARG A 900 29.47 6.65 -54.58
C ARG A 900 29.52 7.76 -55.63
N LYS A 901 28.75 8.84 -55.48
CA LYS A 901 28.70 9.95 -56.46
C LYS A 901 29.40 11.20 -55.95
N THR A 902 30.61 11.45 -56.46
CA THR A 902 31.37 12.71 -56.33
C THR A 902 30.64 13.81 -57.10
N PRO A 903 29.76 14.55 -56.41
CA PRO A 903 30.20 15.75 -55.70
C PRO A 903 29.61 15.93 -54.30
N PHE A 904 28.69 15.08 -53.81
CA PHE A 904 28.01 15.33 -52.53
C PHE A 904 28.93 15.18 -51.32
N SER A 905 29.95 14.32 -51.43
CA SER A 905 30.92 14.05 -50.37
C SER A 905 32.04 15.10 -50.27
N THR A 906 32.23 15.92 -51.32
CA THR A 906 33.28 16.95 -51.40
C THR A 906 32.79 18.34 -51.03
N ILE A 907 31.50 18.50 -50.69
CA ILE A 907 30.93 19.80 -50.30
C ILE A 907 31.41 20.16 -48.90
N TYR A 908 31.92 21.37 -48.75
CA TYR A 908 32.33 21.94 -47.48
C TYR A 908 31.11 22.26 -46.59
N LEU A 909 31.26 22.08 -45.28
CA LEU A 909 30.20 22.41 -44.31
C LEU A 909 29.75 23.89 -44.36
N LYS A 910 30.57 24.79 -44.92
CA LYS A 910 30.18 26.18 -45.16
C LYS A 910 29.03 26.34 -46.17
N SER A 911 28.75 25.34 -47.00
CA SER A 911 27.68 25.40 -48.01
C SER A 911 26.58 24.36 -47.80
N ILE A 912 26.55 23.71 -46.62
CA ILE A 912 25.60 22.63 -46.32
C ILE A 912 24.15 23.12 -46.28
N ILE A 913 23.90 24.36 -45.82
CA ILE A 913 22.53 24.89 -45.78
C ILE A 913 22.01 25.20 -47.18
N ASP A 914 22.85 25.74 -48.07
CA ASP A 914 22.47 26.01 -49.46
C ASP A 914 22.23 24.70 -50.23
N LEU A 915 23.02 23.65 -49.96
CA LEU A 915 22.75 22.29 -50.46
C LEU A 915 21.42 21.74 -49.95
N TYR A 916 21.15 21.89 -48.65
CA TYR A 916 19.93 21.41 -48.03
C TYR A 916 18.69 22.10 -48.60
N GLU A 917 18.74 23.42 -48.72
CA GLU A 917 17.68 24.24 -49.31
C GLU A 917 17.45 23.91 -50.79
N LEU A 918 18.51 23.61 -51.54
CA LEU A 918 18.42 23.11 -52.91
C LEU A 918 17.70 21.76 -52.96
N LEU A 919 18.05 20.81 -52.08
CA LEU A 919 17.40 19.49 -52.04
C LEU A 919 15.91 19.60 -51.70
N GLU A 920 15.54 20.47 -50.74
CA GLU A 920 14.13 20.75 -50.43
C GLU A 920 13.36 21.16 -51.70
N GLU A 921 13.85 22.12 -52.48
CA GLU A 921 13.16 22.57 -53.70
C GLU A 921 12.85 21.42 -54.68
N TYR A 922 13.76 20.46 -54.83
CA TYR A 922 13.56 19.29 -55.69
C TYR A 922 12.71 18.20 -55.06
N VAL A 923 12.79 17.99 -53.75
CA VAL A 923 11.87 17.10 -53.00
C VAL A 923 10.43 17.59 -53.16
N PHE A 924 10.21 18.91 -53.16
CA PHE A 924 8.89 19.46 -53.42
C PHE A 924 8.39 19.07 -54.80
N ASP A 925 9.20 19.30 -55.82
CA ASP A 925 8.82 19.08 -57.22
C ASP A 925 8.58 17.60 -57.55
N GLN A 926 9.42 16.71 -57.02
CA GLN A 926 9.38 15.27 -57.33
C GLN A 926 8.42 14.49 -56.43
N VAL A 927 8.31 14.85 -55.15
CA VAL A 927 7.60 14.06 -54.13
C VAL A 927 6.33 14.75 -53.66
N LEU A 928 6.41 15.99 -53.18
CA LEU A 928 5.32 16.62 -52.41
C LEU A 928 4.28 17.36 -53.25
N ARG A 929 4.60 17.75 -54.49
CA ARG A 929 3.69 18.49 -55.39
C ARG A 929 2.32 17.82 -55.53
N ASN A 930 2.28 16.48 -55.51
CA ASN A 930 1.06 15.70 -55.69
C ASN A 930 0.19 15.59 -54.42
N PHE A 931 0.73 15.95 -53.25
CA PHE A 931 0.04 15.88 -51.96
C PHE A 931 -0.63 17.21 -51.54
N VAL A 932 -0.44 18.26 -52.33
CA VAL A 932 -1.12 19.55 -52.13
C VAL A 932 -2.62 19.35 -52.39
N LYS A 933 -3.47 19.71 -51.42
CA LYS A 933 -4.93 19.56 -51.53
C LYS A 933 -5.44 20.27 -52.79
N LYS A 934 -6.32 19.60 -53.56
CA LYS A 934 -6.94 20.16 -54.79
C LYS A 934 -7.58 21.55 -54.58
N ALA A 935 -8.09 21.82 -53.38
CA ALA A 935 -8.68 23.10 -53.00
C ALA A 935 -7.68 24.28 -52.95
N TRP A 936 -6.38 24.01 -53.04
CA TRP A 936 -5.32 25.01 -53.07
C TRP A 936 -4.66 25.13 -54.46
N CYS A 937 -5.13 24.35 -55.43
CA CYS A 937 -4.66 24.41 -56.80
C CYS A 937 -5.34 25.56 -57.55
N GLU A 938 -4.61 26.21 -58.44
CA GLU A 938 -5.04 27.37 -59.24
C GLU A 938 -6.38 27.15 -59.96
N GLU A 939 -6.67 25.90 -60.33
CA GLU A 939 -7.90 25.45 -61.01
C GLU A 939 -9.19 25.65 -60.19
N SER A 940 -9.08 25.76 -58.86
CA SER A 940 -10.22 25.89 -57.95
C SER A 940 -10.68 27.34 -57.71
N PHE A 941 -9.92 28.34 -58.19
CA PHE A 941 -10.29 29.76 -58.07
C PHE A 941 -10.94 30.29 -59.36
N PRO A 942 -11.97 31.15 -59.30
CA PRO A 942 -12.47 31.91 -60.44
C PRO A 942 -11.38 32.80 -61.06
N VAL A 943 -11.39 32.97 -62.39
CA VAL A 943 -10.37 33.74 -63.14
C VAL A 943 -10.17 35.15 -62.60
N VAL A 944 -11.26 35.82 -62.19
CA VAL A 944 -11.20 37.18 -61.62
C VAL A 944 -10.44 37.21 -60.30
N GLU A 945 -10.62 36.20 -59.46
CA GLU A 945 -9.95 36.10 -58.16
C GLU A 945 -8.45 35.79 -58.34
N ARG A 946 -8.09 34.96 -59.33
CA ARG A 946 -6.69 34.69 -59.68
C ARG A 946 -5.94 35.96 -60.08
N THR A 947 -6.51 36.75 -60.98
CA THR A 947 -5.90 38.00 -61.45
C THR A 947 -5.69 38.97 -60.29
N GLN A 948 -6.69 39.10 -59.40
CA GLN A 948 -6.58 39.94 -58.20
C GLN A 948 -5.50 39.44 -57.22
N ILE A 949 -5.39 38.12 -57.00
CA ILE A 949 -4.35 37.54 -56.12
C ILE A 949 -2.95 37.79 -56.69
N VAL A 950 -2.76 37.60 -57.99
CA VAL A 950 -1.46 37.79 -58.67
C VAL A 950 -1.06 39.27 -58.69
N GLU A 951 -1.97 40.18 -59.03
CA GLU A 951 -1.72 41.63 -58.98
C GLU A 951 -1.40 42.10 -57.55
N ARG A 952 -2.09 41.56 -56.56
CA ARG A 952 -1.82 41.82 -55.15
C ARG A 952 -0.45 41.29 -54.73
N PHE A 953 -0.06 40.09 -55.14
CA PHE A 953 1.29 39.57 -54.89
C PHE A 953 2.37 40.44 -55.56
N ILE A 954 2.18 40.80 -56.84
CA ILE A 954 3.15 41.64 -57.57
C ILE A 954 3.32 43.01 -56.90
N SER A 955 2.21 43.67 -56.55
CA SER A 955 2.26 44.98 -55.88
C SER A 955 2.88 44.92 -54.49
N MET A 956 2.62 43.86 -53.73
CA MET A 956 3.12 43.70 -52.36
C MET A 956 4.57 43.21 -52.29
N THR A 957 5.08 42.59 -53.37
CA THR A 957 6.41 41.97 -53.41
C THR A 957 7.38 42.73 -54.30
N PHE A 958 7.01 43.06 -55.54
CA PHE A 958 7.88 43.81 -56.46
C PHE A 958 7.64 45.33 -56.40
N GLY A 959 6.51 45.78 -55.83
CA GLY A 959 6.16 47.19 -55.68
C GLY A 959 6.67 47.87 -54.40
N LYS A 960 7.22 47.14 -53.41
CA LYS A 960 7.79 47.71 -52.18
C LYS A 960 9.24 48.20 -52.41
N GLN A 961 9.53 49.44 -52.06
CA GLN A 961 10.85 50.06 -52.26
C GLN A 961 11.98 49.45 -51.40
N GLU A 962 11.65 48.82 -50.26
CA GLU A 962 12.61 48.29 -49.27
C GLU A 962 12.90 46.79 -49.39
N ILE A 963 12.52 46.11 -50.47
CA ILE A 963 12.82 44.68 -50.65
C ILE A 963 14.24 44.45 -51.17
N ALA A 964 14.94 43.50 -50.53
CA ALA A 964 16.30 43.06 -50.88
C ALA A 964 16.41 42.66 -52.36
N ALA A 965 17.54 42.98 -53.00
CA ALA A 965 17.73 42.78 -54.44
C ALA A 965 17.58 41.31 -54.88
N SER A 966 17.98 40.35 -54.03
CA SER A 966 17.80 38.91 -54.26
C SER A 966 16.32 38.47 -54.31
N LEU A 967 15.44 39.18 -53.60
CA LEU A 967 13.99 38.93 -53.56
C LEU A 967 13.24 39.69 -54.66
N ARG A 968 13.93 40.34 -55.61
CA ARG A 968 13.30 40.90 -56.81
C ARG A 968 13.22 39.90 -57.97
N ASN A 969 13.73 38.68 -57.78
CA ASN A 969 13.62 37.58 -58.72
C ASN A 969 12.47 36.65 -58.33
N ILE A 970 11.57 36.37 -59.28
CA ILE A 970 10.43 35.46 -59.09
C ILE A 970 10.88 34.03 -58.76
N ASP A 971 12.00 33.57 -59.33
CA ASP A 971 12.53 32.22 -59.07
C ASP A 971 12.94 32.05 -57.60
N SER A 972 13.44 33.12 -56.98
CA SER A 972 13.80 33.12 -55.56
C SER A 972 12.56 33.00 -54.67
N TRP A 973 11.45 33.65 -55.05
CA TRP A 973 10.17 33.48 -54.37
C TRP A 973 9.58 32.09 -54.53
N ILE A 974 9.69 31.51 -55.72
CA ILE A 974 9.26 30.13 -55.97
C ILE A 974 10.05 29.16 -55.09
N GLY A 975 11.38 29.29 -55.03
CA GLY A 975 12.23 28.48 -54.17
C GLY A 975 11.91 28.64 -52.67
N ILE A 976 11.71 29.87 -52.20
CA ILE A 976 11.26 30.13 -50.81
C ILE A 976 9.91 29.47 -50.54
N LEU A 977 8.94 29.61 -51.44
CA LEU A 977 7.60 29.05 -51.27
C LEU A 977 7.64 27.52 -51.21
N LYS A 978 8.41 26.87 -52.09
CA LYS A 978 8.59 25.41 -52.07
C LYS A 978 9.15 24.93 -50.73
N ARG A 979 10.19 25.60 -50.21
CA ARG A 979 10.80 25.31 -48.91
C ARG A 979 9.83 25.54 -47.76
N VAL A 980 9.11 26.67 -47.76
CA VAL A 980 8.04 26.94 -46.78
C VAL A 980 7.00 25.84 -46.84
N MET A 981 6.52 25.45 -48.02
CA MET A 981 5.54 24.37 -48.16
C MET A 981 6.07 23.03 -47.62
N ILE A 982 7.34 22.68 -47.85
CA ILE A 982 7.94 21.47 -47.26
C ILE A 982 7.98 21.54 -45.74
N ARG A 983 8.41 22.67 -45.19
CA ARG A 983 8.65 22.86 -43.75
C ARG A 983 7.37 23.10 -42.95
N VAL A 984 6.34 23.64 -43.60
CA VAL A 984 5.08 24.08 -42.99
C VAL A 984 3.97 23.05 -43.25
N LEU A 985 3.82 22.52 -44.47
CA LEU A 985 2.75 21.54 -44.78
C LEU A 985 3.04 20.12 -44.27
N SER A 986 4.28 19.82 -43.86
CA SER A 986 4.64 18.61 -43.14
C SER A 986 4.21 18.63 -41.66
N ASN A 987 3.98 19.83 -41.10
CA ASN A 987 3.46 20.05 -39.75
C ASN A 987 1.93 20.17 -39.79
N VAL A 988 1.23 19.30 -39.05
CA VAL A 988 -0.25 19.18 -39.11
C VAL A 988 -0.99 20.41 -38.52
N ASN A 989 -0.29 21.35 -37.88
CA ASN A 989 -0.89 22.43 -37.07
C ASN A 989 -0.80 23.85 -37.65
N VAL A 990 -0.75 24.02 -38.97
CA VAL A 990 -0.68 25.36 -39.57
C VAL A 990 -2.07 25.93 -39.77
N ASP A 991 -2.39 27.03 -39.09
CA ASP A 991 -3.66 27.75 -39.28
C ASP A 991 -3.68 28.41 -40.66
N THR A 992 -4.44 27.82 -41.57
CA THR A 992 -4.63 28.29 -42.95
C THR A 992 -5.40 29.60 -43.04
N LYS A 993 -5.91 30.13 -41.92
CA LYS A 993 -6.54 31.45 -41.85
C LYS A 993 -5.53 32.59 -41.75
N VAL A 994 -4.26 32.29 -41.45
CA VAL A 994 -3.18 33.28 -41.39
C VAL A 994 -2.70 33.58 -42.81
N PRO A 995 -2.65 34.86 -43.25
CA PRO A 995 -2.15 35.22 -44.57
C PRO A 995 -0.71 34.74 -44.79
N LEU A 996 -0.43 34.17 -45.98
CA LEU A 996 0.91 33.69 -46.36
C LEU A 996 2.00 34.77 -46.17
N GLN A 997 1.62 36.04 -46.32
CA GLN A 997 2.45 37.20 -46.06
C GLN A 997 3.07 37.22 -44.65
N TYR A 998 2.36 36.74 -43.62
CA TYR A 998 2.88 36.69 -42.25
C TYR A 998 4.05 35.69 -42.10
N TYR A 999 4.05 34.62 -42.91
CA TYR A 999 5.13 33.64 -42.96
C TYR A 999 6.30 34.08 -43.86
N LEU A 1000 6.05 35.04 -44.77
CA LEU A 1000 7.02 35.52 -45.77
C LEU A 1000 7.65 36.88 -45.40
N GLU A 1001 6.98 37.73 -44.61
CA GLU A 1001 7.50 38.98 -44.07
C GLU A 1001 8.45 38.72 -42.90
N ARG A 1002 9.62 38.19 -43.21
CA ARG A 1002 10.74 38.15 -42.28
C ARG A 1002 11.39 39.54 -42.19
N LYS A 1003 11.42 40.11 -40.97
CA LYS A 1003 12.11 41.38 -40.66
C LYS A 1003 13.59 41.18 -40.32
N ASP A 1004 14.08 39.95 -40.35
CA ASP A 1004 15.42 39.49 -39.98
C ASP A 1004 16.36 39.32 -41.19
N LEU A 1005 16.39 40.31 -42.08
CA LEU A 1005 17.51 40.52 -43.00
C LEU A 1005 18.32 41.74 -42.56
#